data_AF-A0A1I6YKP1-F1
#
_entry.id   AF-A0A1I6YKP1-F1
#
_cell.length_a   1.000
_cell.length_b   1.000
_cell.length_c   1.000
_cell.angle_alpha   90.00
_cell.angle_beta   90.00
_cell.angle_gamma   90.00
#
_symmetry.space_group_name_H-M   'P 1'
#
loop_
_entity.id
_entity.type
_entity.pdbx_description
1 polymer ?
#
loop_
_entity_poly.entity_id
_entity_poly.type
_entity_poly.pdbx_seq_one_letter_code
_entity_poly.pdbx_strand_id
1 'polypeptide(L)'
;MIDWIYVGAVIFGAISLLIEADRNYRTSLSNHPFPYHAILEKVELENLCTPREWLSGFLFYSLLYLLAYVLILSSTELFLLVRNANLAELQVGANNEFVGPLSDPVSLADSTYGKPIFVSAFLIAFLSVGAMRPIETYMRALAHRLAGVPRGVYKVLERLQTVNYLKLNRAFPSPLLNKFEKRLKTADMTDLSDQYIGDIRTQLSSIDCLSPSVTAGFSRLHFPMTHFDAFKEVPGQLSAEIDAIEEDIDKLEPTEANLKVLHEKAVMTANSAKAVFAVFYVRNNHAIKNTDPNSPIARIEKLITRGYRIELNAFAMSICISFILSLGVCFYAYYSWNESRVWDKPTLADSQIDTTWKRLFEDNETTELEACKKAATTPSADIAPRCELAIRTATDKIATENPDNPPAVTADDIDASWIPLTAQQEEDRRKRCATALQKLARGNSVTMQETCRKAIDAGKRSWLRDQFARFAYWSFWDTLQRGMMVFGVVVSTIFFREVRVDQNSWKPWSFKRIPFLRLLSMSFSPAVIGVFALSSGAVIKLIWDSNFDVTQRQITILFQGDWIYFAWHLLPGMFLSLATLTLMDKHDDWAFLTSLIAGLIAAAFLLFLSWVIFHLTTLDTRSTTFELPVWLGGLTIDHAGRDTLITGILPASFVVLFAWLLEATEEAKTTTTLPSRLWARLSGAAPGGDSNA
;
A
#
# COMPACT_ATOMS: atom_id res chain seq x y z
N MET A 1 24.07 -24.93 -15.68
CA MET A 1 23.09 -25.77 -16.40
C MET A 1 21.93 -25.98 -15.44
N ILE A 2 20.74 -25.45 -15.73
CA ILE A 2 19.59 -25.56 -14.84
C ILE A 2 19.19 -27.03 -14.79
N ASP A 3 19.18 -27.63 -13.60
CA ASP A 3 18.77 -29.00 -13.41
C ASP A 3 17.24 -29.10 -13.48
N TRP A 4 16.74 -29.41 -14.67
CA TRP A 4 15.30 -29.53 -14.94
C TRP A 4 14.60 -30.54 -14.02
N ILE A 5 15.31 -31.54 -13.50
CA ILE A 5 14.75 -32.54 -12.57
C ILE A 5 14.45 -31.88 -11.23
N TYR A 6 15.37 -31.05 -10.72
CA TYR A 6 15.15 -30.30 -9.49
C TYR A 6 13.98 -29.31 -9.63
N VAL A 7 13.92 -28.58 -10.74
CA VAL A 7 12.78 -27.67 -11.04
C VAL A 7 11.46 -28.44 -11.07
N GLY A 8 11.43 -29.62 -11.69
CA GLY A 8 10.27 -30.52 -11.69
C GLY A 8 9.83 -30.93 -10.28
N ALA A 9 10.77 -31.28 -9.39
CA ALA A 9 10.48 -31.64 -8.01
C ALA A 9 9.91 -30.46 -7.19
N VAL A 10 10.44 -29.24 -7.40
CA VAL A 10 9.92 -28.00 -6.77
C VAL A 10 8.49 -27.69 -7.23
N ILE A 11 8.23 -27.79 -8.53
CA ILE A 11 6.89 -27.57 -9.10
C ILE A 11 5.92 -28.61 -8.55
N PHE A 12 6.32 -29.89 -8.49
CA PHE A 12 5.49 -30.96 -7.95
C PHE A 12 5.13 -30.74 -6.47
N GLY A 13 6.10 -30.34 -5.65
CA GLY A 13 5.87 -30.00 -4.24
C GLY A 13 4.92 -28.80 -4.08
N ALA A 14 5.08 -27.77 -4.91
CA ALA A 14 4.17 -26.62 -4.93
C ALA A 14 2.74 -27.00 -5.34
N ILE A 15 2.56 -27.82 -6.39
CA ILE A 15 1.23 -28.30 -6.82
C ILE A 15 0.57 -29.12 -5.70
N SER A 16 1.32 -29.99 -5.03
CA SER A 16 0.80 -30.80 -3.92
C SER A 16 0.27 -29.93 -2.78
N LEU A 17 0.99 -28.85 -2.45
CA LEU A 17 0.54 -27.86 -1.46
C LEU A 17 -0.70 -27.08 -1.91
N LEU A 18 -0.81 -26.73 -3.19
CA LEU A 18 -1.99 -26.06 -3.72
C LEU A 18 -3.25 -26.94 -3.66
N ILE A 19 -3.11 -28.24 -3.94
CA ILE A 19 -4.21 -29.20 -3.82
C ILE A 19 -4.67 -29.30 -2.37
N GLU A 20 -3.73 -29.43 -1.43
CA GLU A 20 -4.07 -29.49 0.00
C GLU A 20 -4.66 -28.17 0.51
N ALA A 21 -4.13 -27.04 0.03
CA ALA A 21 -4.67 -25.73 0.35
C ALA A 21 -6.12 -25.58 -0.15
N ASP A 22 -6.46 -26.06 -1.35
CA ASP A 22 -7.85 -26.03 -1.86
C ASP A 22 -8.77 -26.89 -0.97
N ARG A 23 -8.31 -28.10 -0.62
CA ARG A 23 -9.05 -29.00 0.28
C ARG A 23 -9.34 -28.33 1.62
N ASN A 24 -8.32 -27.75 2.26
CA ASN A 24 -8.46 -27.09 3.55
C ASN A 24 -9.30 -25.82 3.47
N TYR A 25 -9.15 -25.02 2.40
CA TYR A 25 -9.92 -23.80 2.18
C TYR A 25 -11.42 -24.07 2.00
N ARG A 26 -11.78 -25.20 1.36
CA ARG A 26 -13.18 -25.65 1.22
C ARG A 26 -13.80 -26.13 2.52
N THR A 27 -13.01 -26.66 3.46
CA THR A 27 -13.58 -27.14 4.72
C THR A 27 -14.19 -25.98 5.51
N SER A 28 -15.48 -26.10 5.85
CA SER A 28 -16.19 -25.09 6.64
C SER A 28 -15.46 -24.87 7.97
N LEU A 29 -15.34 -23.61 8.36
CA LEU A 29 -14.99 -23.28 9.74
C LEU A 29 -16.02 -23.97 10.64
N SER A 30 -15.55 -24.68 11.66
CA SER A 30 -16.43 -25.44 12.58
C SER A 30 -17.44 -24.56 13.32
N ASN A 31 -17.22 -23.25 13.32
CA ASN A 31 -18.17 -22.24 13.74
C ASN A 31 -18.75 -21.60 12.49
N HIS A 32 -19.99 -21.99 12.14
CA HIS A 32 -20.71 -21.34 11.05
C HIS A 32 -20.79 -19.84 11.37
N PRO A 33 -20.43 -18.95 10.43
CA PRO A 33 -20.31 -17.54 10.75
C PRO A 33 -21.67 -16.90 11.10
N PHE A 34 -22.82 -17.53 10.78
CA PHE A 34 -24.16 -16.96 10.93
C PHE A 34 -25.00 -17.55 12.09
N PRO A 35 -24.63 -17.38 13.37
CA PRO A 35 -25.45 -17.89 14.48
C PRO A 35 -26.84 -17.23 14.55
N TYR A 36 -26.99 -16.03 13.97
CA TYR A 36 -28.25 -15.28 13.94
C TYR A 36 -29.13 -15.52 12.71
N HIS A 37 -28.64 -16.28 11.72
CA HIS A 37 -29.38 -16.56 10.48
C HIS A 37 -29.39 -18.07 10.20
N ALA A 38 -30.23 -18.80 10.94
CA ALA A 38 -30.35 -20.25 10.85
C ALA A 38 -30.60 -20.76 9.42
N ILE A 39 -31.29 -19.97 8.58
CA ILE A 39 -31.54 -20.31 7.18
C ILE A 39 -30.25 -20.47 6.36
N LEU A 40 -29.13 -19.89 6.79
CA LEU A 40 -27.82 -19.99 6.13
C LEU A 40 -26.93 -21.09 6.71
N GLU A 41 -27.31 -21.76 7.81
CA GLU A 41 -26.45 -22.73 8.51
C GLU A 41 -26.08 -23.93 7.62
N LYS A 42 -26.97 -24.35 6.73
CA LYS A 42 -26.74 -25.47 5.81
C LYS A 42 -26.01 -25.05 4.52
N VAL A 43 -25.75 -23.76 4.34
CA VAL A 43 -25.12 -23.24 3.13
C VAL A 43 -23.61 -23.30 3.25
N GLU A 44 -22.96 -23.94 2.28
CA GLU A 44 -21.50 -23.96 2.16
C GLU A 44 -20.92 -22.57 1.92
N LEU A 45 -19.72 -22.31 2.46
CA LEU A 45 -19.06 -21.01 2.40
C LEU A 45 -18.79 -20.53 0.96
N GLU A 46 -18.50 -21.45 0.03
CA GLU A 46 -18.31 -21.16 -1.41
C GLU A 46 -19.57 -20.54 -2.04
N ASN A 47 -20.75 -20.89 -1.51
CA ASN A 47 -22.02 -20.39 -2.02
C ASN A 47 -22.43 -19.04 -1.42
N LEU A 48 -21.69 -18.54 -0.42
CA LEU A 48 -21.94 -17.26 0.25
C LEU A 48 -21.18 -16.07 -0.37
N CYS A 49 -20.35 -16.31 -1.38
CA CYS A 49 -19.52 -15.28 -2.01
C CYS A 49 -19.47 -15.41 -3.53
N THR A 50 -19.02 -14.37 -4.24
CA THR A 50 -18.83 -14.48 -5.68
C THR A 50 -17.68 -15.45 -6.01
N PRO A 51 -17.69 -16.13 -7.18
CA PRO A 51 -16.57 -16.97 -7.61
C PRO A 51 -15.24 -16.22 -7.65
N ARG A 52 -15.27 -14.91 -7.94
CA ARG A 52 -14.09 -14.04 -7.94
C ARG A 52 -13.54 -13.80 -6.54
N GLU A 53 -14.40 -13.52 -5.57
CA GLU A 53 -14.01 -13.38 -4.16
C GLU A 53 -13.45 -14.70 -3.63
N TRP A 54 -14.15 -15.81 -3.87
CA TRP A 54 -13.68 -17.15 -3.49
C TRP A 54 -12.27 -17.44 -4.04
N LEU A 55 -12.09 -17.24 -5.36
CA LEU A 55 -10.80 -17.44 -6.01
C LEU A 55 -9.74 -16.50 -5.44
N SER A 56 -10.05 -15.23 -5.19
CA SER A 56 -9.12 -14.28 -4.59
C SER A 56 -8.66 -14.73 -3.20
N GLY A 57 -9.58 -15.27 -2.38
CA GLY A 57 -9.25 -15.79 -1.07
C GLY A 57 -8.42 -17.06 -1.12
N PHE A 58 -8.77 -17.97 -2.02
CA PHE A 58 -7.99 -19.16 -2.28
C PHE A 58 -6.57 -18.83 -2.75
N LEU A 59 -6.40 -17.86 -3.67
CA LEU A 59 -5.10 -17.41 -4.14
C LEU A 59 -4.27 -16.81 -3.00
N PHE A 60 -4.88 -15.99 -2.13
CA PHE A 60 -4.19 -15.45 -0.96
C PHE A 60 -3.77 -16.55 0.02
N TYR A 61 -4.68 -17.48 0.32
CA TYR A 61 -4.39 -18.63 1.19
C TYR A 61 -3.25 -19.49 0.62
N SER A 62 -3.32 -19.80 -0.67
CA SER A 62 -2.30 -20.53 -1.42
C SER A 62 -0.95 -19.81 -1.42
N LEU A 63 -0.95 -18.48 -1.58
CA LEU A 63 0.27 -17.68 -1.54
C LEU A 63 0.98 -17.83 -0.18
N LEU A 64 0.25 -17.88 0.93
CA LEU A 64 0.85 -18.10 2.25
C LEU A 64 1.52 -19.49 2.36
N TYR A 65 0.89 -20.53 1.80
CA TYR A 65 1.48 -21.88 1.74
C TYR A 65 2.75 -21.89 0.88
N LEU A 66 2.71 -21.25 -0.28
CA LEU A 66 3.86 -21.17 -1.19
C LEU A 66 5.00 -20.34 -0.59
N LEU A 67 4.70 -19.25 0.12
CA LEU A 67 5.71 -18.46 0.83
C LEU A 67 6.37 -19.30 1.93
N ALA A 68 5.60 -20.03 2.75
CA ALA A 68 6.16 -20.93 3.74
C ALA A 68 7.03 -22.02 3.09
N TYR A 69 6.58 -22.57 1.96
CA TYR A 69 7.32 -23.57 1.19
C TYR A 69 8.66 -23.03 0.67
N VAL A 70 8.66 -21.88 0.00
CA VAL A 70 9.87 -21.24 -0.53
C VAL A 70 10.82 -20.87 0.61
N LEU A 71 10.28 -20.34 1.72
CA LEU A 71 11.08 -19.92 2.86
C LEU A 71 11.81 -21.11 3.51
N ILE A 72 11.12 -22.22 3.76
CA ILE A 72 11.75 -23.44 4.28
C ILE A 72 12.70 -24.06 3.25
N LEU A 73 12.35 -24.04 1.96
CA LEU A 73 13.19 -24.60 0.90
C LEU A 73 14.50 -23.82 0.73
N SER A 74 14.44 -22.49 0.81
CA SER A 74 15.57 -21.58 0.68
C SER A 74 16.52 -21.59 1.89
N SER A 75 16.03 -21.97 3.07
CA SER A 75 16.80 -21.94 4.32
C SER A 75 17.29 -23.34 4.69
N THR A 76 18.61 -23.53 4.71
CA THR A 76 19.24 -24.76 5.20
C THR A 76 18.92 -25.01 6.67
N GLU A 77 18.99 -23.96 7.50
CA GLU A 77 18.73 -24.05 8.93
C GLU A 77 17.27 -24.41 9.24
N LEU A 78 16.31 -23.79 8.56
CA LEU A 78 14.90 -24.13 8.75
C LEU A 78 14.59 -25.54 8.26
N PHE A 79 15.21 -25.95 7.15
CA PHE A 79 15.09 -27.33 6.68
C PHE A 79 15.65 -28.33 7.70
N LEU A 80 16.83 -28.06 8.27
CA LEU A 80 17.42 -28.92 9.30
C LEU A 80 16.57 -28.96 10.57
N LEU A 81 16.03 -27.81 11.00
CA LEU A 81 15.10 -27.73 12.13
C LEU A 81 13.84 -28.57 11.89
N VAL A 82 13.23 -28.42 10.70
CA VAL A 82 12.05 -29.17 10.26
C VAL A 82 12.34 -30.68 10.20
N ARG A 83 13.48 -31.06 9.62
CA ARG A 83 13.94 -32.46 9.58
C ARG A 83 14.11 -33.03 10.99
N ASN A 84 14.78 -32.29 11.87
CA ASN A 84 15.04 -32.72 13.24
C ASN A 84 13.75 -32.81 14.07
N ALA A 85 12.81 -31.88 13.89
CA ALA A 85 11.50 -31.92 14.54
C ALA A 85 10.69 -33.17 14.13
N ASN A 86 10.70 -33.52 12.84
CA ASN A 86 10.04 -34.72 12.34
C ASN A 86 10.69 -36.01 12.89
N LEU A 87 12.03 -36.05 12.97
CA LEU A 87 12.75 -37.18 13.58
C LEU A 87 12.47 -37.31 15.08
N ALA A 88 12.30 -36.20 15.80
CA ALA A 88 11.96 -36.21 17.22
C ALA A 88 10.54 -36.73 17.48
N GLU A 89 9.56 -36.41 16.62
CA GLU A 89 8.19 -36.93 16.74
C GLU A 89 8.14 -38.46 16.62
N LEU A 90 8.93 -39.04 15.71
CA LEU A 90 9.09 -40.49 15.55
C LEU A 90 9.69 -41.16 16.80
N GLN A 91 10.43 -40.44 17.63
CA GLN A 91 11.03 -40.96 18.86
C GLN A 91 10.12 -40.83 20.10
N VAL A 92 9.11 -39.95 20.07
CA VAL A 92 8.26 -39.61 21.24
C VAL A 92 6.88 -40.30 21.20
N GLY A 93 6.57 -41.06 20.14
CA GLY A 93 5.35 -41.88 20.06
C GLY A 93 5.36 -43.05 21.07
N ALA A 94 4.41 -43.04 22.02
CA ALA A 94 4.35 -43.94 23.19
C ALA A 94 3.96 -45.41 22.91
N ASN A 95 3.98 -45.89 21.67
CA ASN A 95 3.72 -47.30 21.36
C ASN A 95 4.96 -47.93 20.72
N ASN A 96 5.74 -48.60 21.58
CA ASN A 96 6.78 -49.54 21.19
C ASN A 96 6.16 -50.66 20.34
N GLU A 97 6.25 -50.53 19.01
CA GLU A 97 6.39 -51.59 18.00
C GLU A 97 5.89 -51.06 16.65
N PHE A 98 6.69 -50.19 16.02
CA PHE A 98 6.61 -50.04 14.56
C PHE A 98 7.71 -50.92 13.95
N VAL A 99 7.38 -52.21 13.76
CA VAL A 99 8.24 -53.17 13.07
C VAL A 99 8.07 -52.97 11.56
N GLY A 100 8.89 -52.09 11.02
CA GLY A 100 9.12 -51.96 9.58
C GLY A 100 10.42 -51.20 9.36
N PRO A 101 11.38 -51.72 8.56
CA PRO A 101 12.61 -51.01 8.30
C PRO A 101 12.31 -49.78 7.43
N LEU A 102 12.15 -48.62 8.06
CA LEU A 102 12.19 -47.32 7.38
C LEU A 102 13.65 -46.98 7.02
N SER A 103 14.29 -47.80 6.20
CA SER A 103 15.63 -47.52 5.68
C SER A 103 15.67 -46.42 4.62
N ASP A 104 14.51 -45.94 4.12
CA ASP A 104 14.48 -45.05 2.95
C ASP A 104 13.87 -43.63 3.07
N PRO A 105 13.18 -43.16 4.14
CA PRO A 105 12.79 -41.75 4.21
C PRO A 105 14.00 -40.82 4.43
N VAL A 106 15.07 -41.33 5.05
CA VAL A 106 16.32 -40.58 5.31
C VAL A 106 17.14 -40.39 4.02
N SER A 107 17.10 -41.38 3.13
CA SER A 107 17.76 -41.36 1.81
C SER A 107 17.24 -40.24 0.90
N LEU A 108 15.92 -39.98 0.91
CA LEU A 108 15.30 -38.91 0.14
C LEU A 108 15.68 -37.51 0.66
N ALA A 109 15.79 -37.33 1.98
CA ALA A 109 16.12 -36.03 2.59
C ALA A 109 17.57 -35.59 2.36
N ASP A 110 18.50 -36.55 2.19
CA ASP A 110 19.92 -36.28 1.90
C ASP A 110 20.20 -36.12 0.39
N SER A 111 19.28 -36.55 -0.48
CA SER A 111 19.35 -36.27 -1.91
C SER A 111 18.93 -34.83 -2.22
N THR A 112 19.70 -34.10 -3.04
CA THR A 112 19.38 -32.72 -3.47
C THR A 112 17.98 -32.61 -4.07
N TYR A 113 17.46 -33.70 -4.66
CA TYR A 113 16.16 -33.76 -5.32
C TYR A 113 14.98 -34.12 -4.40
N GLY A 114 15.21 -34.76 -3.25
CA GLY A 114 14.14 -35.14 -2.33
C GLY A 114 13.76 -34.03 -1.34
N LYS A 115 14.63 -33.02 -1.15
CA LYS A 115 14.34 -31.85 -0.30
C LYS A 115 13.01 -31.15 -0.65
N PRO A 116 12.69 -30.79 -1.91
CA PRO A 116 11.43 -30.13 -2.25
C PRO A 116 10.19 -30.97 -1.93
N ILE A 117 10.25 -32.28 -2.15
CA ILE A 117 9.15 -33.21 -1.89
C ILE A 117 8.95 -33.35 -0.38
N PHE A 118 10.03 -33.57 0.37
CA PHE A 118 9.99 -33.67 1.83
C PHE A 118 9.42 -32.42 2.49
N VAL A 119 9.84 -31.22 2.07
CA VAL A 119 9.33 -29.96 2.64
C VAL A 119 7.83 -29.80 2.38
N SER A 120 7.35 -30.16 1.18
CA SER A 120 5.92 -30.10 0.87
C SER A 120 5.11 -31.09 1.71
N ALA A 121 5.55 -32.34 1.80
CA ALA A 121 4.91 -33.37 2.62
C ALA A 121 4.91 -32.99 4.11
N PHE A 122 6.03 -32.44 4.61
CA PHE A 122 6.13 -31.94 5.97
C PHE A 122 5.13 -30.81 6.22
N LEU A 123 5.05 -29.80 5.35
CA LEU A 123 4.10 -28.69 5.53
C LEU A 123 2.65 -29.18 5.55
N ILE A 124 2.30 -30.12 4.67
CA ILE A 124 0.97 -30.76 4.64
C ILE A 124 0.70 -31.47 5.97
N ALA A 125 1.63 -32.31 6.42
CA ALA A 125 1.50 -33.04 7.68
C ALA A 125 1.41 -32.07 8.87
N PHE A 126 2.32 -31.10 8.94
CA PHE A 126 2.44 -30.12 10.01
C PHE A 126 1.18 -29.26 10.15
N LEU A 127 0.60 -28.77 9.05
CA LEU A 127 -0.64 -28.00 9.07
C LEU A 127 -1.88 -28.87 9.36
N SER A 128 -1.79 -30.17 9.07
CA SER A 128 -2.84 -31.15 9.41
C SER A 128 -2.79 -31.59 10.89
N VAL A 129 -1.66 -31.44 11.57
CA VAL A 129 -1.50 -31.80 13.00
C VAL A 129 -2.24 -30.79 13.89
N GLY A 130 -2.95 -31.31 14.90
CA GLY A 130 -3.84 -30.52 15.77
C GLY A 130 -3.20 -29.32 16.47
N ALA A 131 -1.90 -29.36 16.76
CA ALA A 131 -1.18 -28.25 17.40
C ALA A 131 -1.09 -27.00 16.50
N MET A 132 -1.03 -27.18 15.17
CA MET A 132 -0.95 -26.08 14.20
C MET A 132 -2.32 -25.68 13.64
N ARG A 133 -3.36 -26.47 13.92
CA ARG A 133 -4.74 -26.17 13.53
C ARG A 133 -5.19 -24.74 13.88
N PRO A 134 -4.82 -24.13 15.04
CA PRO A 134 -5.16 -22.74 15.33
C PRO A 134 -4.52 -21.73 14.36
N ILE A 135 -3.27 -21.96 13.98
CA ILE A 135 -2.54 -21.09 13.03
C ILE A 135 -3.13 -21.25 11.63
N GLU A 136 -3.38 -22.48 11.20
CA GLU A 136 -4.05 -22.77 9.93
C GLU A 136 -5.45 -22.12 9.89
N THR A 137 -6.24 -22.31 10.95
CA THR A 137 -7.59 -21.72 11.07
C THR A 137 -7.51 -20.19 11.02
N TYR A 138 -6.49 -19.59 11.65
CA TYR A 138 -6.25 -18.16 11.58
C TYR A 138 -5.87 -17.70 10.17
N MET A 139 -4.96 -18.41 9.48
CA MET A 139 -4.56 -18.11 8.10
C MET A 139 -5.74 -18.24 7.12
N ARG A 140 -6.57 -19.27 7.30
CA ARG A 140 -7.79 -19.48 6.51
C ARG A 140 -8.83 -18.42 6.78
N ALA A 141 -9.09 -18.10 8.05
CA ALA A 141 -9.99 -17.01 8.43
C ALA A 141 -9.50 -15.66 7.89
N LEU A 142 -8.19 -15.40 7.94
CA LEU A 142 -7.53 -14.25 7.34
C LEU A 142 -7.78 -14.19 5.82
N ALA A 143 -7.57 -15.31 5.13
CA ALA A 143 -7.78 -15.40 3.68
C ALA A 143 -9.24 -15.19 3.29
N HIS A 144 -10.19 -15.81 3.99
CA HIS A 144 -11.62 -15.56 3.79
C HIS A 144 -11.98 -14.09 4.06
N ARG A 145 -11.45 -13.48 5.12
CA ARG A 145 -11.71 -12.05 5.43
C ARG A 145 -11.18 -11.11 4.36
N LEU A 146 -9.95 -11.34 3.87
CA LEU A 146 -9.36 -10.54 2.79
C LEU A 146 -10.12 -10.68 1.48
N ALA A 147 -10.65 -11.87 1.21
CA ALA A 147 -11.54 -12.12 0.09
C ALA A 147 -12.94 -11.50 0.26
N GLY A 148 -13.30 -11.07 1.47
CA GLY A 148 -14.63 -10.58 1.77
C GLY A 148 -15.66 -11.70 2.00
N VAL A 149 -15.22 -12.92 2.29
CA VAL A 149 -16.09 -14.08 2.60
C VAL A 149 -16.21 -14.25 4.12
N PRO A 150 -17.40 -14.21 4.72
CA PRO A 150 -18.71 -13.82 4.18
C PRO A 150 -19.02 -12.31 4.39
N ARG A 151 -17.99 -11.47 4.60
CA ARG A 151 -18.11 -10.04 4.89
C ARG A 151 -18.99 -9.26 3.91
N GLY A 152 -18.99 -9.63 2.63
CA GLY A 152 -19.92 -9.07 1.64
C GLY A 152 -21.37 -9.20 2.09
N VAL A 153 -21.76 -10.37 2.62
CA VAL A 153 -23.10 -10.65 3.11
C VAL A 153 -23.39 -9.85 4.39
N TYR A 154 -22.48 -9.81 5.36
CA TYR A 154 -22.68 -9.02 6.59
C TYR A 154 -22.81 -7.54 6.34
N LYS A 155 -22.00 -6.97 5.46
CA LYS A 155 -22.07 -5.56 5.12
C LYS A 155 -23.41 -5.22 4.47
N VAL A 156 -23.95 -6.11 3.63
CA VAL A 156 -25.28 -5.94 3.07
C VAL A 156 -26.35 -6.07 4.15
N LEU A 157 -26.24 -7.07 5.03
CA LEU A 157 -27.15 -7.28 6.17
C LEU A 157 -27.22 -6.08 7.11
N GLU A 158 -26.07 -5.53 7.51
CA GLU A 158 -25.99 -4.33 8.36
C GLU A 158 -26.70 -3.14 7.68
N ARG A 159 -26.48 -2.95 6.39
CA ARG A 159 -27.16 -1.88 5.63
C ARG A 159 -28.67 -2.13 5.55
N LEU A 160 -29.09 -3.37 5.30
CA LEU A 160 -30.49 -3.76 5.31
C LEU A 160 -31.15 -3.52 6.68
N GLN A 161 -30.44 -3.69 7.79
CA GLN A 161 -30.97 -3.41 9.13
C GLN A 161 -31.26 -1.92 9.37
N THR A 162 -30.51 -1.03 8.72
CA THR A 162 -30.72 0.44 8.84
C THR A 162 -31.86 0.99 7.98
N VAL A 163 -32.45 0.20 7.09
CA VAL A 163 -33.51 0.66 6.18
C VAL A 163 -34.83 0.86 6.94
N ASN A 164 -35.44 2.04 6.77
CA ASN A 164 -36.81 2.29 7.24
C ASN A 164 -37.82 1.72 6.23
N TYR A 165 -38.11 0.43 6.36
CA TYR A 165 -39.02 -0.30 5.45
C TYR A 165 -40.43 0.28 5.44
N LEU A 166 -40.94 0.73 6.60
CA LEU A 166 -42.27 1.35 6.69
C LEU A 166 -42.41 2.57 5.79
N LYS A 167 -41.40 3.45 5.76
CA LYS A 167 -41.37 4.61 4.85
C LYS A 167 -41.27 4.18 3.39
N LEU A 168 -40.51 3.12 3.13
CA LEU A 168 -40.31 2.58 1.78
C LEU A 168 -41.61 2.00 1.21
N ASN A 169 -42.38 1.29 2.04
CA ASN A 169 -43.62 0.61 1.66
C ASN A 169 -44.82 1.52 1.43
N ARG A 170 -44.81 2.79 1.86
CA ARG A 170 -45.97 3.70 1.68
C ARG A 170 -46.43 3.85 0.23
N ALA A 171 -45.54 3.60 -0.73
CA ALA A 171 -45.83 3.72 -2.16
C ALA A 171 -46.10 2.36 -2.84
N PHE A 172 -46.10 1.25 -2.09
CA PHE A 172 -46.09 -0.11 -2.67
C PHE A 172 -47.04 -1.07 -1.94
N PRO A 173 -47.54 -2.11 -2.63
CA PRO A 173 -48.35 -3.15 -2.01
C PRO A 173 -47.59 -3.81 -0.87
N SER A 174 -48.20 -3.88 0.32
CA SER A 174 -47.66 -4.51 1.52
C SER A 174 -48.65 -5.55 2.04
N PRO A 175 -48.75 -6.73 1.40
CA PRO A 175 -49.82 -7.69 1.67
C PRO A 175 -49.85 -8.15 3.13
N LEU A 176 -48.71 -8.53 3.70
CA LEU A 176 -48.64 -9.01 5.09
C LEU A 176 -48.97 -7.89 6.07
N LEU A 177 -48.38 -6.70 5.86
CA LEU A 177 -48.65 -5.55 6.70
C LEU A 177 -50.13 -5.14 6.67
N ASN A 178 -50.73 -5.07 5.48
CA ASN A 178 -52.14 -4.70 5.31
C ASN A 178 -53.07 -5.74 5.96
N LYS A 179 -52.74 -7.02 5.83
CA LYS A 179 -53.49 -8.12 6.45
C LYS A 179 -53.42 -8.06 7.97
N PHE A 180 -52.23 -7.81 8.53
CA PHE A 180 -52.03 -7.60 9.96
C PHE A 180 -52.79 -6.38 10.47
N GLU A 181 -52.74 -5.23 9.78
CA GLU A 181 -53.49 -4.04 10.18
C GLU A 181 -55.01 -4.25 10.14
N LYS A 182 -55.51 -4.99 9.14
CA LYS A 182 -56.93 -5.34 9.06
C LYS A 182 -57.34 -6.22 10.25
N ARG A 183 -56.51 -7.21 10.61
CA ARG A 183 -56.75 -8.08 11.75
C ARG A 183 -56.71 -7.32 13.08
N LEU A 184 -55.72 -6.44 13.25
CA LEU A 184 -55.58 -5.58 14.43
C LEU A 184 -56.83 -4.72 14.67
N LYS A 185 -57.40 -4.14 13.60
CA LYS A 185 -58.64 -3.35 13.65
C LYS A 185 -59.88 -4.17 14.00
N THR A 186 -59.92 -5.44 13.58
CA THR A 186 -61.08 -6.32 13.80
C THR A 186 -61.06 -6.95 15.20
N ALA A 187 -59.87 -7.20 15.75
CA ALA A 187 -59.71 -7.90 17.02
C ALA A 187 -59.68 -6.96 18.25
N ASP A 188 -59.91 -5.66 18.07
CA ASP A 188 -59.95 -4.62 19.11
C ASP A 188 -58.76 -4.67 20.09
N MET A 189 -57.54 -4.69 19.53
CA MET A 189 -56.29 -4.87 20.28
C MET A 189 -55.76 -3.58 20.94
N THR A 190 -56.62 -2.65 21.35
CA THR A 190 -56.22 -1.32 21.83
C THR A 190 -55.44 -1.34 23.15
N ASP A 191 -55.57 -2.39 23.95
CA ASP A 191 -54.92 -2.51 25.26
C ASP A 191 -53.55 -3.24 25.21
N LEU A 192 -53.12 -3.68 24.02
CA LEU A 192 -51.87 -4.42 23.85
C LEU A 192 -50.67 -3.48 23.68
N SER A 193 -49.47 -3.96 24.03
CA SER A 193 -48.24 -3.16 23.98
C SER A 193 -47.95 -2.61 22.57
N ASP A 194 -48.00 -1.28 22.44
CA ASP A 194 -47.67 -0.53 21.23
C ASP A 194 -46.28 -0.89 20.66
N GLN A 195 -45.36 -1.33 21.53
CA GLN A 195 -44.01 -1.72 21.15
C GLN A 195 -44.02 -2.95 20.23
N TYR A 196 -44.71 -4.04 20.61
CA TYR A 196 -44.76 -5.26 19.78
C TYR A 196 -45.44 -4.99 18.45
N ILE A 197 -46.51 -4.20 18.45
CA ILE A 197 -47.24 -3.84 17.22
C ILE A 197 -46.32 -3.04 16.29
N GLY A 198 -45.57 -2.08 16.82
CA GLY A 198 -44.60 -1.29 16.06
C GLY A 198 -43.48 -2.14 15.45
N ASP A 199 -42.94 -3.09 16.22
CA ASP A 199 -41.89 -4.00 15.77
C ASP A 199 -42.41 -4.97 14.71
N ILE A 200 -43.59 -5.60 14.92
CA ILE A 200 -44.24 -6.48 13.93
C ILE A 200 -44.47 -5.72 12.62
N ARG A 201 -45.03 -4.50 12.66
CA ARG A 201 -45.24 -3.67 11.45
C ARG A 201 -43.93 -3.47 10.69
N THR A 202 -42.84 -3.17 11.41
CA THR A 202 -41.51 -2.97 10.82
C THR A 202 -40.97 -4.26 10.17
N GLN A 203 -41.10 -5.40 10.85
CA GLN A 203 -40.61 -6.68 10.32
C GLN A 203 -41.44 -7.15 9.12
N LEU A 204 -42.77 -7.13 9.20
CA LEU A 204 -43.66 -7.48 8.08
C LEU A 204 -43.42 -6.58 6.88
N SER A 205 -43.21 -5.28 7.10
CA SER A 205 -42.85 -4.36 6.02
C SER A 205 -41.52 -4.73 5.35
N SER A 206 -40.53 -5.18 6.13
CA SER A 206 -39.26 -5.64 5.55
C SER A 206 -39.41 -6.93 4.74
N ILE A 207 -40.28 -7.85 5.18
CA ILE A 207 -40.62 -9.07 4.44
C ILE A 207 -41.31 -8.69 3.13
N ASP A 208 -42.33 -7.83 3.16
CA ASP A 208 -43.06 -7.37 1.97
C ASP A 208 -42.14 -6.66 0.94
N CYS A 209 -41.16 -5.88 1.43
CA CYS A 209 -40.17 -5.22 0.57
C CYS A 209 -39.21 -6.18 -0.14
N LEU A 210 -38.77 -7.24 0.57
CA LEU A 210 -37.67 -8.10 0.13
C LEU A 210 -38.16 -9.38 -0.55
N SER A 211 -39.27 -9.95 -0.08
CA SER A 211 -39.83 -11.24 -0.54
C SER A 211 -40.02 -11.34 -2.06
N PRO A 212 -40.42 -10.28 -2.80
CA PRO A 212 -40.56 -10.35 -4.25
C PRO A 212 -39.23 -10.59 -4.97
N SER A 213 -38.09 -10.39 -4.31
CA SER A 213 -36.76 -10.59 -4.90
C SER A 213 -36.07 -11.87 -4.46
N VAL A 214 -36.53 -12.51 -3.38
CA VAL A 214 -35.84 -13.66 -2.77
C VAL A 214 -36.63 -14.96 -2.82
N THR A 215 -37.94 -14.90 -3.10
CA THR A 215 -38.79 -16.10 -3.22
C THR A 215 -38.63 -16.78 -4.58
N ALA A 216 -39.00 -18.06 -4.66
CA ALA A 216 -38.69 -18.93 -5.80
C ALA A 216 -39.21 -18.43 -7.17
N GLY A 217 -40.35 -17.73 -7.20
CA GLY A 217 -41.00 -17.28 -8.44
C GLY A 217 -40.29 -16.11 -9.14
N PHE A 218 -39.74 -15.18 -8.37
CA PHE A 218 -39.24 -13.90 -8.88
C PHE A 218 -37.73 -13.71 -8.66
N SER A 219 -37.09 -14.53 -7.83
CA SER A 219 -35.64 -14.47 -7.59
C SER A 219 -34.83 -14.55 -8.88
N ARG A 220 -35.23 -15.37 -9.87
CA ARG A 220 -34.56 -15.46 -11.17
C ARG A 220 -34.65 -14.18 -12.01
N LEU A 221 -35.71 -13.39 -11.82
CA LEU A 221 -35.91 -12.14 -12.54
C LEU A 221 -34.92 -11.08 -12.06
N HIS A 222 -34.74 -10.98 -10.74
CA HIS A 222 -33.87 -9.99 -10.10
C HIS A 222 -32.41 -10.45 -9.99
N PHE A 223 -32.20 -11.75 -9.80
CA PHE A 223 -30.91 -12.39 -9.61
C PHE A 223 -30.77 -13.62 -10.52
N PRO A 224 -30.54 -13.45 -11.83
CA PRO A 224 -30.33 -14.58 -12.73
C PRO A 224 -28.95 -15.18 -12.51
N MET A 225 -28.88 -16.20 -11.65
CA MET A 225 -27.65 -16.90 -11.30
C MET A 225 -27.63 -18.29 -11.96
N THR A 226 -26.57 -18.60 -12.70
CA THR A 226 -26.47 -19.81 -13.54
C THR A 226 -26.11 -21.10 -12.78
N HIS A 227 -25.80 -21.03 -11.48
CA HIS A 227 -25.26 -22.19 -10.70
C HIS A 227 -25.84 -22.29 -9.28
N PHE A 228 -27.17 -22.30 -9.17
CA PHE A 228 -27.87 -22.17 -7.88
C PHE A 228 -28.45 -23.47 -7.30
N ASP A 229 -27.99 -24.63 -7.76
CA ASP A 229 -28.56 -25.93 -7.32
C ASP A 229 -28.47 -26.13 -5.81
N ALA A 230 -27.34 -25.74 -5.20
CA ALA A 230 -27.11 -25.81 -3.76
C ALA A 230 -28.00 -24.88 -2.92
N PHE A 231 -28.66 -23.91 -3.56
CA PHE A 231 -29.50 -22.91 -2.88
C PHE A 231 -30.99 -23.03 -3.25
N LYS A 232 -31.39 -24.03 -4.05
CA LYS A 232 -32.79 -24.20 -4.45
C LYS A 232 -33.73 -24.35 -3.26
N GLU A 233 -33.25 -24.94 -2.16
CA GLU A 233 -34.06 -25.18 -0.96
C GLU A 233 -34.32 -23.90 -0.15
N VAL A 234 -33.39 -22.94 -0.15
CA VAL A 234 -33.44 -21.77 0.74
C VAL A 234 -34.62 -20.81 0.40
N PRO A 235 -34.85 -20.42 -0.87
CA PRO A 235 -36.07 -19.68 -1.24
C PRO A 235 -37.36 -20.44 -0.94
N GLY A 236 -37.35 -21.77 -1.06
CA GLY A 236 -38.50 -22.61 -0.74
C GLY A 236 -38.81 -22.59 0.75
N GLN A 237 -37.78 -22.73 1.59
CA GLN A 237 -37.90 -22.60 3.05
C GLN A 237 -38.40 -21.21 3.44
N LEU A 238 -37.83 -20.14 2.86
CA LEU A 238 -38.27 -18.78 3.14
C LEU A 238 -39.72 -18.53 2.68
N SER A 239 -40.13 -19.06 1.53
CA SER A 239 -41.53 -19.00 1.09
C SER A 239 -42.46 -19.69 2.09
N ALA A 240 -42.10 -20.89 2.58
CA ALA A 240 -42.87 -21.59 3.59
C ALA A 240 -42.93 -20.83 4.94
N GLU A 241 -41.85 -20.17 5.35
CA GLU A 241 -41.83 -19.29 6.55
C GLU A 241 -42.78 -18.09 6.39
N ILE A 242 -42.82 -17.49 5.20
CA ILE A 242 -43.72 -16.36 4.88
C ILE A 242 -45.18 -16.82 4.88
N ASP A 243 -45.48 -17.95 4.25
CA ASP A 243 -46.83 -18.52 4.21
C ASP A 243 -47.32 -18.87 5.63
N ALA A 244 -46.43 -19.39 6.49
CA ALA A 244 -46.75 -19.68 7.88
C ALA A 244 -47.07 -18.41 8.70
N ILE A 245 -46.33 -17.31 8.50
CA ILE A 245 -46.66 -16.01 9.10
C ILE A 245 -48.01 -15.52 8.61
N GLU A 246 -48.28 -15.66 7.31
CA GLU A 246 -49.55 -15.24 6.74
C GLU A 246 -50.74 -15.99 7.37
N GLU A 247 -50.60 -17.29 7.59
CA GLU A 247 -51.59 -18.14 8.28
C GLU A 247 -51.73 -17.76 9.77
N ASP A 248 -50.61 -17.49 10.45
CA ASP A 248 -50.62 -17.04 11.85
C ASP A 248 -51.32 -15.68 12.02
N ILE A 249 -51.18 -14.76 11.05
CA ILE A 249 -51.89 -13.47 11.04
C ILE A 249 -53.41 -13.69 10.91
N ASP A 250 -53.85 -14.63 10.07
CA ASP A 250 -55.28 -14.95 9.92
C ASP A 250 -55.87 -15.52 11.21
N LYS A 251 -55.11 -16.39 11.88
CA LYS A 251 -55.51 -17.08 13.11
C LYS A 251 -55.24 -16.27 14.38
N LEU A 252 -54.68 -15.06 14.27
CA LEU A 252 -54.26 -14.27 15.41
C LEU A 252 -55.45 -13.94 16.33
N GLU A 253 -55.38 -14.39 17.58
CA GLU A 253 -56.31 -14.01 18.66
C GLU A 253 -55.73 -12.81 19.45
N PRO A 254 -56.57 -11.96 20.05
CA PRO A 254 -56.16 -10.75 20.79
C PRO A 254 -55.58 -11.08 22.17
N THR A 255 -54.51 -11.88 22.21
CA THR A 255 -53.76 -12.17 23.43
C THR A 255 -52.31 -11.75 23.28
N GLU A 256 -51.73 -11.22 24.35
CA GLU A 256 -50.32 -10.78 24.36
C GLU A 256 -49.36 -11.94 24.04
N ALA A 257 -49.68 -13.16 24.51
CA ALA A 257 -48.91 -14.36 24.22
C ALA A 257 -48.84 -14.67 22.71
N ASN A 258 -49.97 -14.59 22.01
CA ASN A 258 -50.02 -14.85 20.56
C ASN A 258 -49.31 -13.74 19.77
N LEU A 259 -49.43 -12.47 20.19
CA LEU A 259 -48.66 -11.37 19.61
C LEU A 259 -47.15 -11.57 19.78
N LYS A 260 -46.71 -12.02 20.96
CA LYS A 260 -45.29 -12.29 21.21
C LYS A 260 -44.75 -13.40 20.31
N VAL A 261 -45.51 -14.48 20.13
CA VAL A 261 -45.15 -15.58 19.21
C VAL A 261 -45.08 -15.10 17.77
N LEU A 262 -46.06 -14.32 17.31
CA LEU A 262 -46.05 -13.72 15.98
C LEU A 262 -44.86 -12.76 15.80
N HIS A 263 -44.54 -11.96 16.81
CA HIS A 263 -43.39 -11.07 16.81
C HIS A 263 -42.07 -11.84 16.65
N GLU A 264 -41.85 -12.89 17.44
CA GLU A 264 -40.65 -13.73 17.35
C GLU A 264 -40.51 -14.36 15.95
N LYS A 265 -41.60 -14.93 15.41
CA LYS A 265 -41.61 -15.48 14.04
C LYS A 265 -41.36 -14.42 12.96
N ALA A 266 -41.97 -13.24 13.09
CA ALA A 266 -41.79 -12.13 12.16
C ALA A 266 -40.34 -11.61 12.16
N VAL A 267 -39.72 -11.50 13.34
CA VAL A 267 -38.30 -11.13 13.46
C VAL A 267 -37.40 -12.19 12.79
N MET A 268 -37.64 -13.48 13.07
CA MET A 268 -36.87 -14.56 12.46
C MET A 268 -36.99 -14.55 10.93
N THR A 269 -38.22 -14.50 10.40
CA THR A 269 -38.47 -14.53 8.95
C THR A 269 -37.97 -13.27 8.25
N ALA A 270 -38.07 -12.10 8.87
CA ALA A 270 -37.47 -10.87 8.35
C ALA A 270 -35.95 -10.96 8.28
N ASN A 271 -35.31 -11.56 9.29
CA ASN A 271 -33.87 -11.79 9.29
C ASN A 271 -33.46 -12.85 8.25
N SER A 272 -34.26 -13.88 8.04
CA SER A 272 -34.10 -14.84 6.94
C SER A 272 -34.20 -14.15 5.59
N ALA A 273 -35.22 -13.33 5.35
CA ALA A 273 -35.40 -12.59 4.10
C ALA A 273 -34.22 -11.66 3.79
N LYS A 274 -33.73 -10.92 4.80
CA LYS A 274 -32.53 -10.07 4.67
C LYS A 274 -31.28 -10.89 4.35
N ALA A 275 -31.11 -12.05 4.98
CA ALA A 275 -29.96 -12.94 4.76
C ALA A 275 -29.96 -13.53 3.35
N VAL A 276 -31.10 -14.07 2.90
CA VAL A 276 -31.24 -14.59 1.53
C VAL A 276 -31.01 -13.49 0.50
N PHE A 277 -31.59 -12.30 0.72
CA PHE A 277 -31.36 -11.13 -0.14
C PHE A 277 -29.88 -10.77 -0.22
N ALA A 278 -29.21 -10.69 0.94
CA ALA A 278 -27.81 -10.33 1.01
C ALA A 278 -26.93 -11.33 0.25
N VAL A 279 -27.18 -12.63 0.40
CA VAL A 279 -26.46 -13.65 -0.35
C VAL A 279 -26.73 -13.53 -1.85
N PHE A 280 -27.98 -13.33 -2.26
CA PHE A 280 -28.34 -13.25 -3.69
C PHE A 280 -27.73 -12.02 -4.33
N TYR A 281 -27.78 -10.90 -3.64
CA TYR A 281 -27.17 -9.65 -4.06
C TYR A 281 -25.65 -9.79 -4.23
N VAL A 282 -24.95 -10.36 -3.24
CA VAL A 282 -23.49 -10.60 -3.32
C VAL A 282 -23.16 -11.54 -4.47
N ARG A 283 -23.82 -12.70 -4.55
CA ARG A 283 -23.57 -13.72 -5.57
C ARG A 283 -23.83 -13.22 -6.99
N ASN A 284 -24.80 -12.31 -7.16
CA ASN A 284 -25.06 -11.65 -8.44
C ASN A 284 -24.15 -10.43 -8.69
N ASN A 285 -22.90 -10.47 -8.20
CA ASN A 285 -21.89 -9.41 -8.34
C ASN A 285 -22.38 -8.02 -7.89
N HIS A 286 -23.15 -7.95 -6.80
CA HIS A 286 -23.71 -6.71 -6.26
C HIS A 286 -24.61 -5.94 -7.25
N ALA A 287 -25.32 -6.67 -8.11
CA ALA A 287 -26.28 -6.08 -9.05
C ALA A 287 -27.68 -6.66 -8.84
N ILE A 288 -28.70 -5.84 -9.03
CA ILE A 288 -30.08 -6.29 -9.15
C ILE A 288 -30.56 -5.99 -10.56
N LYS A 289 -31.10 -7.00 -11.25
CA LYS A 289 -31.59 -6.84 -12.62
C LYS A 289 -33.10 -6.60 -12.63
N ASN A 290 -33.58 -6.00 -13.73
CA ASN A 290 -35.01 -5.82 -14.01
C ASN A 290 -35.77 -5.09 -12.87
N THR A 291 -35.12 -4.14 -12.21
CA THR A 291 -35.74 -3.33 -11.15
C THR A 291 -36.35 -2.08 -11.76
N ASP A 292 -37.61 -1.80 -11.43
CA ASP A 292 -38.20 -0.48 -11.68
C ASP A 292 -37.43 0.54 -10.83
N PRO A 293 -36.90 1.65 -11.39
CA PRO A 293 -36.19 2.70 -10.66
C PRO A 293 -36.94 3.25 -9.44
N ASN A 294 -38.28 3.17 -9.44
CA ASN A 294 -39.11 3.64 -8.36
C ASN A 294 -39.35 2.59 -7.27
N SER A 295 -39.15 1.30 -7.57
CA SER A 295 -39.42 0.17 -6.68
C SER A 295 -38.65 0.25 -5.34
N PRO A 296 -39.18 -0.40 -4.28
CA PRO A 296 -38.46 -0.54 -3.01
C PRO A 296 -37.07 -1.14 -3.20
N ILE A 297 -36.96 -2.15 -4.06
CA ILE A 297 -35.73 -2.89 -4.33
C ILE A 297 -34.66 -1.97 -4.94
N ALA A 298 -35.00 -1.13 -5.93
CA ALA A 298 -34.06 -0.19 -6.53
C ALA A 298 -33.55 0.87 -5.51
N ARG A 299 -34.40 1.26 -4.55
CA ARG A 299 -34.00 2.16 -3.47
C ARG A 299 -33.09 1.47 -2.46
N ILE A 300 -33.37 0.21 -2.11
CA ILE A 300 -32.52 -0.63 -1.27
C ILE A 300 -31.16 -0.84 -1.95
N GLU A 301 -31.14 -1.15 -3.24
CA GLU A 301 -29.90 -1.26 -4.04
C GLU A 301 -29.06 0.01 -3.98
N LYS A 302 -29.68 1.18 -4.19
CA LYS A 302 -29.00 2.48 -4.06
C LYS A 302 -28.43 2.71 -2.65
N LEU A 303 -29.10 2.24 -1.60
CA LEU A 303 -28.59 2.35 -0.23
C LEU A 303 -27.41 1.41 0.03
N ILE A 304 -27.45 0.18 -0.50
CA ILE A 304 -26.38 -0.80 -0.34
C ILE A 304 -25.14 -0.40 -1.15
N THR A 305 -25.31 -0.04 -2.42
CA THR A 305 -24.22 0.37 -3.33
C THR A 305 -23.50 1.63 -2.85
N ARG A 306 -24.18 2.54 -2.15
CA ARG A 306 -23.55 3.74 -1.57
C ARG A 306 -22.42 3.42 -0.59
N GLY A 307 -22.45 2.26 0.07
CA GLY A 307 -21.41 1.80 0.99
C GLY A 307 -20.19 1.13 0.33
N TYR A 308 -20.11 1.10 -1.01
CA TYR A 308 -19.02 0.44 -1.72
C TYR A 308 -17.67 1.16 -1.52
N ARG A 309 -16.59 0.35 -1.44
CA ARG A 309 -15.27 0.55 -0.80
C ARG A 309 -14.52 1.84 -1.20
N ILE A 310 -14.96 2.98 -0.67
CA ILE A 310 -14.26 4.27 -0.85
C ILE A 310 -12.81 4.13 -0.41
N GLU A 311 -12.59 3.54 0.76
CA GLU A 311 -11.29 3.51 1.42
C GLU A 311 -10.29 2.67 0.64
N LEU A 312 -10.71 1.52 0.10
CA LEU A 312 -9.84 0.64 -0.69
C LEU A 312 -9.53 1.22 -2.06
N ASN A 313 -10.50 1.88 -2.70
CA ASN A 313 -10.28 2.55 -3.98
C ASN A 313 -9.37 3.78 -3.82
N ALA A 314 -9.60 4.58 -2.77
CA ALA A 314 -8.75 5.70 -2.41
C ALA A 314 -7.32 5.22 -2.12
N PHE A 315 -7.16 4.11 -1.39
CA PHE A 315 -5.86 3.47 -1.15
C PHE A 315 -5.17 3.04 -2.45
N ALA A 316 -5.84 2.27 -3.31
CA ALA A 316 -5.26 1.75 -4.53
C ALA A 316 -4.83 2.88 -5.49
N MET A 317 -5.64 3.93 -5.60
CA MET A 317 -5.30 5.10 -6.40
C MET A 317 -4.17 5.92 -5.76
N SER A 318 -4.20 6.14 -4.45
CA SER A 318 -3.17 6.93 -3.77
C SER A 318 -1.80 6.25 -3.85
N ILE A 319 -1.71 4.93 -3.62
CA ILE A 319 -0.44 4.20 -3.71
C ILE A 319 0.14 4.25 -5.14
N CYS A 320 -0.69 4.09 -6.17
CA CYS A 320 -0.24 4.15 -7.56
C CYS A 320 0.28 5.55 -7.94
N ILE A 321 -0.46 6.61 -7.61
CA ILE A 321 -0.06 7.99 -7.92
C ILE A 321 1.18 8.37 -7.12
N SER A 322 1.23 8.05 -5.82
CA SER A 322 2.41 8.28 -4.97
C SER A 322 3.65 7.56 -5.48
N PHE A 323 3.50 6.32 -5.97
CA PHE A 323 4.62 5.58 -6.54
C PHE A 323 5.22 6.29 -7.76
N ILE A 324 4.37 6.76 -8.67
CA ILE A 324 4.80 7.51 -9.86
C ILE A 324 5.47 8.84 -9.48
N LEU A 325 4.86 9.60 -8.55
CA LEU A 325 5.41 10.86 -8.06
C LEU A 325 6.75 10.65 -7.36
N SER A 326 6.84 9.65 -6.49
CA SER A 326 8.08 9.28 -5.80
C SER A 326 9.16 8.89 -6.78
N LEU A 327 8.85 8.12 -7.82
CA LEU A 327 9.83 7.74 -8.83
C LEU A 327 10.43 8.98 -9.53
N GLY A 328 9.58 9.94 -9.88
CA GLY A 328 10.01 11.22 -10.46
C GLY A 328 10.87 12.05 -9.52
N VAL A 329 10.47 12.17 -8.24
CA VAL A 329 11.24 12.93 -7.22
C VAL A 329 12.58 12.26 -6.91
N CYS A 330 12.61 10.93 -6.75
CA CYS A 330 13.86 10.18 -6.56
C CYS A 330 14.80 10.35 -7.75
N PHE A 331 14.26 10.32 -8.97
CA PHE A 331 15.06 10.54 -10.19
C PHE A 331 15.68 11.94 -10.20
N TYR A 332 14.86 12.97 -9.94
CA TYR A 332 15.33 14.33 -9.87
C TYR A 332 16.36 14.54 -8.74
N ALA A 333 16.17 13.93 -7.58
CA ALA A 333 17.11 14.00 -6.46
C ALA A 333 18.47 13.39 -6.82
N TYR A 334 18.51 12.23 -7.48
CA TYR A 334 19.76 11.65 -7.97
C TYR A 334 20.42 12.50 -9.05
N TYR A 335 19.63 13.01 -10.01
CA TYR A 335 20.14 13.86 -11.08
C TYR A 335 20.76 15.15 -10.52
N SER A 336 20.02 15.90 -9.70
CA SER A 336 20.46 17.17 -9.12
C SER A 336 21.69 17.00 -8.22
N TRP A 337 21.72 15.96 -7.39
CA TRP A 337 22.88 15.67 -6.54
C TRP A 337 24.13 15.34 -7.36
N ASN A 338 24.02 14.51 -8.41
CA ASN A 338 25.16 14.17 -9.26
C ASN A 338 25.60 15.35 -10.14
N GLU A 339 24.66 16.17 -10.59
CA GLU A 339 24.94 17.42 -11.28
C GLU A 339 25.82 18.31 -10.39
N SER A 340 25.39 18.61 -9.17
CA SER A 340 26.19 19.39 -8.20
C SER A 340 27.59 18.80 -8.03
N ARG A 341 27.69 17.48 -7.82
CA ARG A 341 28.99 16.82 -7.64
C ARG A 341 29.93 16.96 -8.83
N VAL A 342 29.43 16.91 -10.05
CA VAL A 342 30.24 17.07 -11.26
C VAL A 342 30.62 18.53 -11.49
N TRP A 343 29.77 19.47 -11.07
CA TRP A 343 30.12 20.88 -11.07
C TRP A 343 31.23 21.19 -10.05
N ASP A 344 31.13 20.64 -8.85
CA ASP A 344 32.10 20.80 -7.77
C ASP A 344 33.41 20.03 -8.02
N LYS A 345 33.32 18.84 -8.62
CA LYS A 345 34.45 17.96 -8.94
C LYS A 345 34.38 17.50 -10.40
N PRO A 346 34.85 18.35 -11.35
CA PRO A 346 34.85 18.04 -12.77
C PRO A 346 35.58 16.73 -13.13
N THR A 347 36.50 16.28 -12.27
CA THR A 347 37.26 15.03 -12.45
C THR A 347 36.39 13.78 -12.58
N LEU A 348 35.16 13.82 -12.06
CA LEU A 348 34.18 12.74 -12.25
C LEU A 348 33.79 12.54 -13.72
N ALA A 349 33.93 13.58 -14.55
CA ALA A 349 33.60 13.58 -15.97
C ALA A 349 34.84 13.62 -16.88
N ASP A 350 36.05 13.35 -16.38
CA ASP A 350 37.32 13.50 -17.12
C ASP A 350 37.32 12.77 -18.47
N SER A 351 36.80 11.54 -18.53
CA SER A 351 36.73 10.78 -19.80
C SER A 351 35.82 11.43 -20.84
N GLN A 352 34.68 11.97 -20.43
CA GLN A 352 33.72 12.64 -21.30
C GLN A 352 34.20 14.03 -21.69
N ILE A 353 34.86 14.74 -20.77
CA ILE A 353 35.52 16.00 -21.05
C ILE A 353 36.63 15.78 -22.08
N ASP A 354 37.53 14.82 -21.90
CA ASP A 354 38.60 14.51 -22.87
C ASP A 354 38.04 14.07 -24.23
N THR A 355 36.97 13.27 -24.26
CA THR A 355 36.33 12.87 -25.52
C THR A 355 35.69 14.06 -26.25
N THR A 356 34.97 14.92 -25.52
CA THR A 356 34.35 16.12 -26.08
C THR A 356 35.42 17.10 -26.55
N TRP A 357 36.52 17.18 -25.80
CA TRP A 357 37.69 17.95 -26.12
C TRP A 357 38.32 17.49 -27.43
N LYS A 358 38.62 16.19 -27.57
CA LYS A 358 39.17 15.62 -28.80
C LYS A 358 38.26 15.94 -29.99
N ARG A 359 36.95 15.74 -29.86
CA ARG A 359 36.00 16.06 -30.95
C ARG A 359 35.96 17.53 -31.37
N LEU A 360 36.11 18.46 -30.42
CA LEU A 360 36.08 19.90 -30.71
C LEU A 360 37.39 20.42 -31.32
N PHE A 361 38.50 19.71 -31.09
CA PHE A 361 39.83 20.18 -31.44
C PHE A 361 40.61 19.23 -32.39
N GLU A 362 40.10 18.06 -32.74
CA GLU A 362 40.70 17.15 -33.75
C GLU A 362 40.71 17.77 -35.15
N ASP A 363 39.85 18.74 -35.43
CA ASP A 363 39.83 19.47 -36.71
C ASP A 363 40.80 20.67 -36.76
N ASN A 364 41.46 21.05 -35.65
CA ASN A 364 42.42 22.15 -35.57
C ASN A 364 43.82 21.64 -35.14
N GLU A 365 44.82 21.75 -36.02
CA GLU A 365 46.18 21.20 -35.85
C GLU A 365 46.89 21.58 -34.52
N THR A 366 46.93 20.60 -33.61
CA THR A 366 47.97 20.18 -32.64
C THR A 366 48.63 21.15 -31.65
N THR A 367 48.72 22.46 -31.86
CA THR A 367 49.48 23.35 -30.93
C THR A 367 48.65 23.98 -29.80
N GLU A 368 47.36 24.21 -30.02
CA GLU A 368 46.44 24.73 -28.97
C GLU A 368 45.93 23.62 -28.04
N LEU A 369 45.87 22.39 -28.56
CA LEU A 369 45.42 21.19 -27.86
C LEU A 369 46.30 20.84 -26.66
N GLU A 370 47.63 20.92 -26.80
CA GLU A 370 48.56 20.68 -25.70
C GLU A 370 48.51 21.79 -24.64
N ALA A 371 48.20 23.03 -25.03
CA ALA A 371 48.16 24.17 -24.14
C ALA A 371 46.95 24.12 -23.17
N CYS A 372 45.72 23.86 -23.66
CA CYS A 372 44.58 23.71 -22.74
C CYS A 372 44.62 22.36 -21.98
N LYS A 373 45.18 21.26 -22.54
CA LYS A 373 45.40 20.01 -21.76
C LYS A 373 46.28 20.26 -20.54
N LYS A 374 47.39 20.98 -20.72
CA LYS A 374 48.31 21.35 -19.64
C LYS A 374 47.66 22.28 -18.61
N ALA A 375 46.72 23.12 -19.02
CA ALA A 375 45.93 23.97 -18.12
C ALA A 375 44.88 23.19 -17.32
N ALA A 376 44.22 22.19 -17.93
CA ALA A 376 43.17 21.39 -17.30
C ALA A 376 43.69 20.30 -16.36
N THR A 377 44.86 19.69 -16.66
CA THR A 377 45.39 18.55 -15.89
C THR A 377 46.34 18.93 -14.77
N THR A 378 46.54 20.23 -14.47
CA THR A 378 47.39 20.61 -13.32
C THR A 378 46.57 20.45 -12.04
N PRO A 379 46.87 19.45 -11.18
CA PRO A 379 46.06 19.15 -10.02
C PRO A 379 46.38 20.17 -8.93
N SER A 380 45.57 21.21 -8.86
CA SER A 380 45.51 22.09 -7.71
C SER A 380 44.07 22.52 -7.53
N ALA A 381 43.39 21.79 -6.65
CA ALA A 381 41.99 21.93 -6.28
C ALA A 381 41.62 23.28 -5.62
N ASP A 382 42.44 24.32 -5.83
CA ASP A 382 42.25 25.65 -5.25
C ASP A 382 42.57 26.77 -6.26
N ILE A 383 43.07 26.45 -7.47
CA ILE A 383 43.56 27.49 -8.40
C ILE A 383 42.49 28.00 -9.35
N ALA A 384 41.46 27.27 -9.76
CA ALA A 384 40.49 27.83 -10.73
C ALA A 384 39.77 29.10 -10.21
N PRO A 385 39.22 29.12 -8.97
CA PRO A 385 38.64 30.35 -8.40
C PRO A 385 39.71 31.39 -8.07
N ARG A 386 40.95 30.97 -7.77
CA ARG A 386 42.06 31.87 -7.39
C ARG A 386 42.79 32.48 -8.57
N CYS A 387 42.88 31.81 -9.71
CA CYS A 387 43.29 32.36 -10.98
C CYS A 387 42.20 33.28 -11.50
N GLU A 388 40.92 32.95 -11.33
CA GLU A 388 39.83 33.87 -11.67
C GLU A 388 39.85 35.12 -10.77
N LEU A 389 40.14 34.98 -9.48
CA LEU A 389 40.33 36.11 -8.55
C LEU A 389 41.60 36.90 -8.90
N ALA A 390 42.74 36.26 -9.13
CA ALA A 390 43.99 36.94 -9.50
C ALA A 390 43.89 37.61 -10.88
N ILE A 391 43.18 37.01 -11.83
CA ILE A 391 42.87 37.60 -13.13
C ILE A 391 41.91 38.78 -12.93
N ARG A 392 40.86 38.68 -12.11
CA ARG A 392 39.99 39.82 -11.78
C ARG A 392 40.74 40.95 -11.10
N THR A 393 41.54 40.67 -10.07
CA THR A 393 42.35 41.67 -9.37
C THR A 393 43.38 42.31 -10.30
N ALA A 394 44.01 41.54 -11.19
CA ALA A 394 44.91 42.09 -12.20
C ALA A 394 44.16 42.91 -13.26
N THR A 395 42.97 42.47 -13.70
CA THR A 395 42.14 43.17 -14.70
C THR A 395 41.57 44.46 -14.12
N ASP A 396 41.12 44.48 -12.87
CA ASP A 396 40.63 45.65 -12.15
C ASP A 396 41.77 46.66 -11.87
N LYS A 397 42.98 46.16 -11.59
CA LYS A 397 44.18 47.00 -11.42
C LYS A 397 44.66 47.59 -12.75
N ILE A 398 44.61 46.81 -13.83
CA ILE A 398 44.89 47.28 -15.20
C ILE A 398 43.84 48.32 -15.65
N ALA A 399 42.57 48.10 -15.35
CA ALA A 399 41.48 49.01 -15.70
C ALA A 399 41.52 50.34 -14.93
N THR A 400 42.11 50.35 -13.72
CA THR A 400 42.20 51.56 -12.89
C THR A 400 43.50 52.35 -13.08
N GLU A 401 44.62 51.71 -13.42
CA GLU A 401 45.92 52.39 -13.42
C GLU A 401 46.38 52.94 -14.79
N ASN A 402 46.01 52.35 -15.94
CA ASN A 402 46.22 52.97 -17.27
C ASN A 402 45.54 52.21 -18.44
N PRO A 403 44.43 52.70 -19.02
CA PRO A 403 43.71 51.97 -20.08
C PRO A 403 44.46 51.89 -21.41
N ASP A 404 45.40 52.81 -21.66
CA ASP A 404 46.10 52.91 -22.95
C ASP A 404 47.45 52.16 -22.98
N ASN A 405 47.96 51.70 -21.82
CA ASN A 405 49.23 50.98 -21.77
C ASN A 405 49.33 50.09 -20.49
N PRO A 406 48.80 48.86 -20.52
CA PRO A 406 48.79 48.00 -19.35
C PRO A 406 50.23 47.60 -18.95
N PRO A 407 50.62 47.74 -17.67
CA PRO A 407 51.93 47.28 -17.21
C PRO A 407 52.03 45.75 -17.33
N ALA A 408 53.24 45.28 -17.66
CA ALA A 408 53.53 43.86 -17.69
C ALA A 408 53.43 43.29 -16.26
N VAL A 409 52.42 42.46 -16.01
CA VAL A 409 52.29 41.69 -14.76
C VAL A 409 53.53 40.81 -14.60
N THR A 410 54.29 41.00 -13.51
CA THR A 410 55.52 40.26 -13.25
C THR A 410 55.25 39.06 -12.34
N ALA A 411 56.12 38.06 -12.36
CA ALA A 411 55.95 36.83 -11.56
C ALA A 411 55.97 37.09 -10.04
N ASP A 412 56.43 38.26 -9.61
CA ASP A 412 56.52 38.67 -8.20
C ASP A 412 55.20 39.24 -7.66
N ASP A 413 54.23 39.54 -8.53
CA ASP A 413 52.92 40.09 -8.15
C ASP A 413 51.93 39.01 -7.64
N ILE A 414 52.34 37.74 -7.60
CA ILE A 414 51.49 36.60 -7.23
C ILE A 414 51.91 36.08 -5.84
N ASP A 415 51.16 36.43 -4.80
CA ASP A 415 51.43 36.03 -3.42
C ASP A 415 51.34 34.50 -3.25
N ALA A 416 52.38 33.91 -2.66
CA ALA A 416 52.68 32.47 -2.67
C ALA A 416 52.67 31.86 -1.26
N SER A 417 51.79 32.33 -0.38
CA SER A 417 51.55 31.61 0.86
C SER A 417 50.72 30.35 0.57
N TRP A 418 51.13 29.23 1.19
CA TRP A 418 50.41 27.95 1.37
C TRP A 418 50.81 26.77 0.45
N ILE A 419 51.47 25.80 1.12
CA ILE A 419 51.99 24.46 0.75
C ILE A 419 53.44 24.46 0.19
N PRO A 420 54.40 23.75 0.84
CA PRO A 420 55.80 23.76 0.42
C PRO A 420 55.98 22.88 -0.82
N LEU A 421 56.03 23.52 -1.98
CA LEU A 421 56.64 22.94 -3.17
C LEU A 421 58.16 23.07 -3.05
N THR A 422 58.91 22.19 -3.71
CA THR A 422 60.35 22.44 -3.86
C THR A 422 60.56 23.73 -4.68
N ALA A 423 61.60 24.49 -4.38
CA ALA A 423 61.86 25.79 -5.06
C ALA A 423 61.83 25.66 -6.59
N GLN A 424 62.32 24.53 -7.13
CA GLN A 424 62.27 24.21 -8.56
C GLN A 424 60.84 24.05 -9.10
N GLN A 425 59.97 23.35 -8.35
CA GLN A 425 58.57 23.16 -8.72
C GLN A 425 57.78 24.46 -8.65
N GLU A 426 58.11 25.34 -7.71
CA GLU A 426 57.49 26.64 -7.58
C GLU A 426 57.93 27.60 -8.69
N GLU A 427 59.21 27.61 -9.05
CA GLU A 427 59.73 28.39 -10.16
C GLU A 427 59.17 27.90 -11.51
N ASP A 428 59.12 26.59 -11.73
CA ASP A 428 58.48 26.02 -12.92
C ASP A 428 56.97 26.29 -12.94
N ARG A 429 56.31 26.41 -11.78
CA ARG A 429 54.90 26.81 -11.69
C ARG A 429 54.73 28.28 -12.08
N ARG A 430 55.56 29.18 -11.53
CA ARG A 430 55.56 30.62 -11.84
C ARG A 430 55.83 30.87 -13.32
N LYS A 431 56.85 30.22 -13.90
CA LYS A 431 57.18 30.32 -15.34
C LYS A 431 56.06 29.81 -16.25
N ARG A 432 55.41 28.69 -15.89
CA ARG A 432 54.27 28.15 -16.65
C ARG A 432 53.04 29.06 -16.58
N CYS A 433 52.75 29.62 -15.42
CA CYS A 433 51.63 30.55 -15.23
C CYS A 433 51.87 31.87 -15.99
N ALA A 434 53.07 32.44 -15.89
CA ALA A 434 53.46 33.65 -16.61
C ALA A 434 53.40 33.46 -18.14
N THR A 435 53.86 32.32 -18.66
CA THR A 435 53.82 32.03 -20.11
C THR A 435 52.38 31.83 -20.62
N ALA A 436 51.51 31.22 -19.81
CA ALA A 436 50.09 31.04 -20.14
C ALA A 436 49.34 32.40 -20.15
N LEU A 437 49.59 33.25 -19.16
CA LEU A 437 49.05 34.61 -19.09
C LEU A 437 49.52 35.49 -20.26
N GLN A 438 50.80 35.38 -20.64
CA GLN A 438 51.36 36.15 -21.75
C GLN A 438 50.84 35.70 -23.13
N LYS A 439 50.46 34.42 -23.28
CA LYS A 439 49.76 33.91 -24.48
C LYS A 439 48.28 34.33 -24.50
N LEU A 440 47.60 34.35 -23.35
CA LEU A 440 46.24 34.88 -23.23
C LEU A 440 46.17 36.40 -23.48
N ALA A 441 47.22 37.16 -23.13
CA ALA A 441 47.21 38.61 -23.32
C ALA A 441 47.39 39.08 -24.79
N ARG A 442 47.80 38.20 -25.73
CA ARG A 442 48.26 38.63 -27.07
C ARG A 442 47.33 38.34 -28.25
N GLY A 443 46.15 37.73 -28.05
CA GLY A 443 45.14 37.61 -29.11
C GLY A 443 44.07 36.55 -28.83
N ASN A 444 42.80 36.88 -29.05
CA ASN A 444 41.64 35.95 -29.00
C ASN A 444 41.51 35.06 -27.73
N SER A 445 41.92 35.57 -26.55
CA SER A 445 41.86 34.80 -25.29
C SER A 445 40.46 34.60 -24.73
N VAL A 446 39.57 35.57 -24.92
CA VAL A 446 38.15 35.44 -24.52
C VAL A 446 37.51 34.27 -25.25
N THR A 447 37.78 34.11 -26.55
CA THR A 447 37.23 33.00 -27.35
C THR A 447 37.78 31.65 -26.93
N MET A 448 39.05 31.56 -26.52
CA MET A 448 39.63 30.29 -26.06
C MET A 448 39.10 29.89 -24.68
N GLN A 449 39.00 30.81 -23.73
CA GLN A 449 38.43 30.53 -22.40
C GLN A 449 36.96 30.12 -22.50
N GLU A 450 36.18 30.80 -23.34
CA GLU A 450 34.80 30.45 -23.59
C GLU A 450 34.68 29.07 -24.27
N THR A 451 35.59 28.73 -25.18
CA THR A 451 35.62 27.41 -25.85
C THR A 451 36.00 26.30 -24.86
N CYS A 452 37.06 26.48 -24.06
CA CYS A 452 37.46 25.50 -23.03
C CYS A 452 36.31 25.34 -21.98
N ARG A 453 35.59 26.40 -21.60
CA ARG A 453 34.38 26.32 -20.74
C ARG A 453 33.24 25.56 -21.40
N LYS A 454 32.91 25.87 -22.66
CA LYS A 454 31.87 25.16 -23.44
C LYS A 454 32.18 23.67 -23.57
N ALA A 455 33.44 23.31 -23.80
CA ALA A 455 33.89 21.91 -23.87
C ALA A 455 33.70 21.18 -22.54
N ILE A 456 34.08 21.81 -21.41
CA ILE A 456 33.86 21.27 -20.06
C ILE A 456 32.36 21.09 -19.79
N ASP A 457 31.54 22.11 -20.05
CA ASP A 457 30.09 22.07 -19.81
C ASP A 457 29.40 21.02 -20.70
N ALA A 458 29.89 20.82 -21.92
CA ALA A 458 29.42 19.76 -22.81
C ALA A 458 29.85 18.36 -22.33
N GLY A 459 31.09 18.21 -21.85
CA GLY A 459 31.57 16.97 -21.24
C GLY A 459 30.79 16.57 -19.99
N LYS A 460 30.52 17.53 -19.08
CA LYS A 460 29.68 17.33 -17.88
C LYS A 460 28.27 16.90 -18.24
N ARG A 461 27.63 17.56 -19.22
CA ARG A 461 26.31 17.17 -19.73
C ARG A 461 26.31 15.80 -20.41
N SER A 462 27.39 15.44 -21.11
CA SER A 462 27.54 14.09 -21.68
C SER A 462 27.62 13.03 -20.59
N TRP A 463 28.41 13.28 -19.53
CA TRP A 463 28.50 12.37 -18.40
C TRP A 463 27.13 12.18 -17.71
N LEU A 464 26.37 13.26 -17.50
CA LEU A 464 25.02 13.17 -16.91
C LEU A 464 24.07 12.32 -17.76
N ARG A 465 24.16 12.42 -19.10
CA ARG A 465 23.40 11.56 -20.02
C ARG A 465 23.83 10.09 -19.90
N ASP A 466 25.12 9.82 -19.80
CA ASP A 466 25.63 8.45 -19.63
C ASP A 466 25.19 7.82 -18.29
N GLN A 467 25.03 8.64 -17.25
CA GLN A 467 24.54 8.18 -15.94
C GLN A 467 23.02 8.05 -15.85
N PHE A 468 22.25 8.52 -16.84
CA PHE A 468 20.78 8.56 -16.79
C PHE A 468 20.17 7.18 -16.46
N ALA A 469 20.66 6.11 -17.11
CA ALA A 469 20.18 4.75 -16.88
C ALA A 469 20.44 4.28 -15.44
N ARG A 470 21.55 4.72 -14.82
CA ARG A 470 21.85 4.42 -13.42
C ARG A 470 20.95 5.19 -12.47
N PHE A 471 20.64 6.45 -12.78
CA PHE A 471 19.69 7.23 -11.99
C PHE A 471 18.31 6.57 -12.00
N ALA A 472 17.82 6.18 -13.18
CA ALA A 472 16.56 5.45 -13.31
C ALA A 472 16.59 4.12 -12.52
N TYR A 473 17.70 3.37 -12.59
CA TYR A 473 17.91 2.14 -11.85
C TYR A 473 17.81 2.34 -10.33
N TRP A 474 18.55 3.30 -9.78
CA TRP A 474 18.52 3.59 -8.34
C TRP A 474 17.14 4.10 -7.90
N SER A 475 16.55 5.05 -8.63
CA SER A 475 15.22 5.58 -8.34
C SER A 475 14.15 4.49 -8.31
N PHE A 476 14.19 3.55 -9.28
CA PHE A 476 13.24 2.44 -9.32
C PHE A 476 13.36 1.56 -8.09
N TRP A 477 14.57 1.08 -7.76
CA TRP A 477 14.76 0.17 -6.64
C TRP A 477 14.47 0.82 -5.30
N ASP A 478 14.85 2.08 -5.13
CA ASP A 478 14.57 2.77 -3.88
C ASP A 478 13.08 3.05 -3.70
N THR A 479 12.39 3.46 -4.79
CA THR A 479 10.94 3.62 -4.77
C THR A 479 10.22 2.30 -4.57
N LEU A 480 10.69 1.20 -5.16
CA LEU A 480 10.11 -0.14 -5.00
C LEU A 480 10.19 -0.62 -3.55
N GLN A 481 11.37 -0.53 -2.92
CA GLN A 481 11.57 -0.93 -1.52
C GLN A 481 10.63 -0.16 -0.58
N ARG A 482 10.51 1.16 -0.79
CA ARG A 482 9.66 2.04 0.02
C ARG A 482 8.19 1.80 -0.31
N GLY A 483 7.89 1.48 -1.57
CA GLY A 483 6.60 1.00 -2.06
C GLY A 483 6.12 -0.23 -1.33
N MET A 484 6.99 -1.23 -1.19
CA MET A 484 6.68 -2.44 -0.43
C MET A 484 6.43 -2.13 1.05
N MET A 485 7.23 -1.26 1.67
CA MET A 485 7.00 -0.80 3.04
C MET A 485 5.63 -0.13 3.20
N VAL A 486 5.34 0.90 2.39
CA VAL A 486 4.07 1.65 2.46
C VAL A 486 2.89 0.72 2.21
N PHE A 487 2.96 -0.13 1.19
CA PHE A 487 1.94 -1.12 0.89
C PHE A 487 1.73 -2.08 2.07
N GLY A 488 2.81 -2.66 2.61
CA GLY A 488 2.75 -3.59 3.73
C GLY A 488 2.15 -2.97 5.00
N VAL A 489 2.57 -1.76 5.36
CA VAL A 489 2.01 -1.01 6.48
C VAL A 489 0.53 -0.73 6.24
N VAL A 490 0.17 -0.07 5.14
CA VAL A 490 -1.19 0.43 4.95
C VAL A 490 -2.21 -0.71 4.79
N VAL A 491 -1.88 -1.75 4.01
CA VAL A 491 -2.78 -2.91 3.84
C VAL A 491 -3.02 -3.61 5.17
N SER A 492 -1.97 -3.82 5.97
CA SER A 492 -2.12 -4.45 7.28
C SER A 492 -2.84 -3.54 8.28
N THR A 493 -2.65 -2.22 8.21
CA THR A 493 -3.41 -1.24 9.00
C THR A 493 -4.89 -1.31 8.70
N ILE A 494 -5.28 -1.25 7.42
CA ILE A 494 -6.67 -1.38 6.97
C ILE A 494 -7.23 -2.71 7.46
N PHE A 495 -6.51 -3.80 7.22
CA PHE A 495 -6.93 -5.14 7.60
C PHE A 495 -7.16 -5.27 9.12
N PHE A 496 -6.18 -4.88 9.95
CA PHE A 496 -6.35 -4.96 11.40
C PHE A 496 -7.50 -4.08 11.89
N ARG A 497 -7.70 -2.90 11.29
CA ARG A 497 -8.81 -2.01 11.63
C ARG A 497 -10.12 -2.71 11.40
N GLU A 498 -10.29 -3.29 10.22
CA GLU A 498 -11.47 -4.02 9.84
C GLU A 498 -11.73 -5.21 10.76
N VAL A 499 -10.70 -5.99 11.10
CA VAL A 499 -10.82 -7.08 12.08
C VAL A 499 -11.34 -6.57 13.44
N ARG A 500 -10.87 -5.42 13.90
CA ARG A 500 -11.30 -4.85 15.19
C ARG A 500 -12.72 -4.30 15.13
N VAL A 501 -13.12 -3.69 14.02
CA VAL A 501 -14.49 -3.24 13.76
C VAL A 501 -15.43 -4.45 13.76
N ASP A 502 -15.08 -5.51 13.05
CA ASP A 502 -15.87 -6.75 12.96
C ASP A 502 -16.02 -7.42 14.34
N GLN A 503 -14.98 -7.36 15.17
CA GLN A 503 -15.02 -7.85 16.56
C GLN A 503 -15.78 -6.91 17.53
N ASN A 504 -16.38 -5.82 17.03
CA ASN A 504 -16.98 -4.74 17.83
C ASN A 504 -16.05 -4.19 18.93
N SER A 505 -14.74 -4.31 18.71
CA SER A 505 -13.69 -3.84 19.63
C SER A 505 -13.16 -2.46 19.23
N TRP A 506 -13.47 -2.03 18.01
CA TRP A 506 -13.18 -0.70 17.49
C TRP A 506 -14.33 0.27 17.72
N LYS A 507 -14.42 0.80 18.94
CA LYS A 507 -15.42 1.84 19.25
C LYS A 507 -15.07 3.16 18.53
N PRO A 508 -16.08 3.87 17.97
CA PRO A 508 -15.87 5.21 17.43
C PRO A 508 -15.31 6.11 18.51
N TRP A 509 -14.41 7.01 18.12
CA TRP A 509 -13.73 7.92 19.04
C TRP A 509 -13.79 9.35 18.51
N SER A 510 -13.52 10.32 19.38
CA SER A 510 -13.52 11.75 19.06
C SER A 510 -12.23 12.40 19.55
N PHE A 511 -11.87 13.57 19.03
CA PHE A 511 -10.67 14.30 19.48
C PHE A 511 -10.66 14.64 20.96
N LYS A 512 -11.82 14.77 21.58
CA LYS A 512 -11.93 15.02 23.01
C LYS A 512 -11.42 13.84 23.84
N ARG A 513 -11.40 12.64 23.26
CA ARG A 513 -10.98 11.38 23.91
C ARG A 513 -10.24 10.50 22.90
N ILE A 514 -9.02 10.91 22.54
CA ILE A 514 -8.19 10.13 21.62
C ILE A 514 -7.74 8.84 22.33
N PRO A 515 -8.03 7.65 21.77
CA PRO A 515 -7.63 6.39 22.37
C PRO A 515 -6.16 6.09 22.01
N PHE A 516 -5.23 6.91 22.51
CA PHE A 516 -3.82 6.92 22.12
C PHE A 516 -3.16 5.54 22.21
N LEU A 517 -3.30 4.84 23.34
CA LEU A 517 -2.73 3.49 23.53
C LEU A 517 -3.31 2.46 22.55
N ARG A 518 -4.59 2.58 22.19
CA ARG A 518 -5.24 1.68 21.22
C ARG A 518 -4.71 1.94 19.81
N LEU A 519 -4.58 3.20 19.42
CA LEU A 519 -4.02 3.59 18.12
C LEU A 519 -2.54 3.20 18.01
N LEU A 520 -1.76 3.44 19.06
CA LEU A 520 -0.33 3.11 19.11
C LEU A 520 -0.06 1.60 19.09
N SER A 521 -0.80 0.82 19.88
CA SER A 521 -0.65 -0.65 19.86
C SER A 521 -1.08 -1.24 18.52
N MET A 522 -2.09 -0.65 17.89
CA MET A 522 -2.56 -1.07 16.57
C MET A 522 -1.59 -0.70 15.44
N SER A 523 -0.81 0.37 15.59
CA SER A 523 0.17 0.77 14.57
C SER A 523 1.48 0.00 14.61
N PHE A 524 1.80 -0.65 15.74
CA PHE A 524 3.02 -1.42 15.90
C PHE A 524 3.09 -2.64 14.96
N SER A 525 2.03 -3.45 14.89
CA SER A 525 2.04 -4.68 14.06
C SER A 525 2.18 -4.37 12.56
N PRO A 526 1.43 -3.41 11.98
CA PRO A 526 1.67 -2.93 10.62
C PRO A 526 3.09 -2.44 10.36
N ALA A 527 3.68 -1.72 11.32
CA ALA A 527 5.04 -1.21 11.18
C ALA A 527 6.07 -2.34 11.06
N VAL A 528 5.93 -3.39 11.89
CA VAL A 528 6.78 -4.58 11.80
C VAL A 528 6.63 -5.26 10.44
N ILE A 529 5.39 -5.43 9.95
CA ILE A 529 5.13 -5.95 8.60
C ILE A 529 5.78 -5.06 7.53
N GLY A 530 5.72 -3.74 7.70
CA GLY A 530 6.39 -2.75 6.86
C GLY A 530 7.90 -2.94 6.80
N VAL A 531 8.56 -3.17 7.94
CA VAL A 531 10.01 -3.44 8.02
C VAL A 531 10.36 -4.73 7.29
N PHE A 532 9.56 -5.80 7.45
CA PHE A 532 9.74 -7.04 6.68
C PHE A 532 9.53 -6.83 5.17
N ALA A 533 8.56 -6.02 4.77
CA ALA A 533 8.32 -5.71 3.36
C ALA A 533 9.46 -4.87 2.76
N LEU A 534 10.00 -3.91 3.53
CA LEU A 534 11.17 -3.12 3.16
C LEU A 534 12.40 -4.00 2.95
N SER A 535 12.71 -4.87 3.91
CA SER A 535 13.87 -5.78 3.83
C SER A 535 13.71 -6.81 2.70
N SER A 536 12.49 -7.27 2.44
CA SER A 536 12.19 -8.11 1.28
C SER A 536 12.51 -7.40 -0.02
N GLY A 537 12.19 -6.11 -0.16
CA GLY A 537 12.58 -5.31 -1.32
C GLY A 537 14.10 -5.18 -1.48
N ALA A 538 14.85 -5.13 -0.38
CA ALA A 538 16.32 -5.13 -0.41
C ALA A 538 16.89 -6.48 -0.86
N VAL A 539 16.30 -7.59 -0.42
CA VAL A 539 16.66 -8.93 -0.88
C VAL A 539 16.33 -9.12 -2.36
N ILE A 540 15.16 -8.65 -2.84
CA ILE A 540 14.81 -8.72 -4.27
C ILE A 540 15.82 -7.93 -5.12
N LYS A 541 16.23 -6.75 -4.67
CA LYS A 541 17.30 -5.97 -5.33
C LYS A 541 18.61 -6.76 -5.37
N LEU A 542 19.02 -7.37 -4.26
CA LEU A 542 20.23 -8.19 -4.20
C LEU A 542 20.15 -9.39 -5.16
N ILE A 543 18.99 -10.05 -5.23
CA ILE A 543 18.71 -11.13 -6.19
C ILE A 543 18.90 -10.65 -7.62
N TRP A 544 18.33 -9.49 -7.95
CA TRP A 544 18.48 -8.88 -9.26
C TRP A 544 19.95 -8.52 -9.57
N ASP A 545 20.63 -7.83 -8.66
CA ASP A 545 22.04 -7.42 -8.79
C ASP A 545 23.00 -8.61 -8.94
N SER A 546 22.61 -9.78 -8.44
CA SER A 546 23.42 -11.01 -8.49
C SER A 546 23.07 -11.91 -9.68
N ASN A 547 22.27 -11.42 -10.65
CA ASN A 547 21.74 -12.23 -11.76
C ASN A 547 21.05 -13.52 -11.28
N PHE A 548 20.34 -13.45 -10.15
CA PHE A 548 19.67 -14.57 -9.48
C PHE A 548 20.59 -15.63 -8.85
N ASP A 549 21.92 -15.43 -8.84
CA ASP A 549 22.90 -16.29 -8.17
C ASP A 549 23.27 -15.77 -6.77
N VAL A 550 22.28 -15.66 -5.88
CA VAL A 550 22.50 -15.14 -4.51
C VAL A 550 23.07 -16.21 -3.59
N THR A 551 24.16 -15.87 -2.91
CA THR A 551 24.75 -16.69 -1.86
C THR A 551 24.18 -16.32 -0.48
N GLN A 552 24.11 -17.29 0.44
CA GLN A 552 23.74 -17.06 1.84
C GLN A 552 24.60 -15.94 2.47
N ARG A 553 25.89 -15.92 2.14
CA ARG A 553 26.84 -14.90 2.62
C ARG A 553 26.41 -13.48 2.24
N GLN A 554 25.92 -13.26 1.02
CA GLN A 554 25.46 -11.93 0.60
C GLN A 554 24.21 -11.49 1.37
N ILE A 555 23.26 -12.39 1.61
CA ILE A 555 22.08 -12.10 2.44
C ILE A 555 22.50 -11.77 3.87
N THR A 556 23.44 -12.54 4.44
CA THR A 556 23.99 -12.27 5.77
C THR A 556 24.67 -10.90 5.82
N ILE A 557 25.48 -10.54 4.82
CA ILE A 557 26.14 -9.23 4.74
C ILE A 557 25.10 -8.11 4.66
N LEU A 558 24.05 -8.27 3.86
CA LEU A 558 22.96 -7.29 3.75
C LEU A 558 22.32 -7.03 5.12
N PHE A 559 21.88 -8.07 5.82
CA PHE A 559 21.26 -7.89 7.13
C PHE A 559 22.25 -7.43 8.20
N GLN A 560 23.50 -7.88 8.18
CA GLN A 560 24.50 -7.41 9.15
C GLN A 560 24.89 -5.94 8.93
N GLY A 561 24.95 -5.48 7.69
CA GLY A 561 25.24 -4.09 7.34
C GLY A 561 24.06 -3.16 7.60
N ASP A 562 22.85 -3.60 7.26
CA ASP A 562 21.69 -2.70 7.15
C ASP A 562 20.61 -2.96 8.22
N TRP A 563 20.81 -3.83 9.22
CA TRP A 563 19.75 -4.10 10.22
C TRP A 563 19.34 -2.84 10.98
N ILE A 564 20.28 -1.92 11.28
CA ILE A 564 20.00 -0.65 11.97
C ILE A 564 19.08 0.19 11.09
N TYR A 565 19.38 0.28 9.80
CA TYR A 565 18.54 0.96 8.82
C TYR A 565 17.12 0.38 8.81
N PHE A 566 16.97 -0.95 8.71
CA PHE A 566 15.66 -1.59 8.73
C PHE A 566 14.91 -1.36 10.05
N ALA A 567 15.59 -1.45 11.20
CA ALA A 567 14.99 -1.26 12.52
C ALA A 567 14.45 0.17 12.70
N TRP A 568 15.19 1.18 12.23
CA TRP A 568 14.76 2.58 12.31
C TRP A 568 13.50 2.88 11.49
N HIS A 569 13.21 2.09 10.44
CA HIS A 569 11.98 2.24 9.64
C HIS A 569 10.71 1.79 10.38
N LEU A 570 10.85 1.19 11.57
CA LEU A 570 9.72 0.90 12.44
C LEU A 570 8.97 2.18 12.84
N LEU A 571 9.68 3.28 13.15
CA LEU A 571 9.04 4.53 13.58
C LEU A 571 8.21 5.20 12.47
N PRO A 572 8.73 5.41 11.23
CA PRO A 572 7.92 5.86 10.10
C PRO A 572 6.76 4.91 9.80
N GLY A 573 6.96 3.60 9.88
CA GLY A 573 5.89 2.61 9.69
C GLY A 573 4.76 2.76 10.71
N MET A 574 5.10 2.97 12.00
CA MET A 574 4.12 3.21 13.06
C MET A 574 3.36 4.50 12.82
N PHE A 575 4.06 5.57 12.44
CA PHE A 575 3.42 6.86 12.20
C PHE A 575 2.55 6.85 10.94
N LEU A 576 3.00 6.20 9.87
CA LEU A 576 2.22 6.00 8.64
C LEU A 576 0.92 5.22 8.94
N SER A 577 1.00 4.15 9.73
CA SER A 577 -0.19 3.42 10.18
C SER A 577 -1.10 4.30 11.04
N LEU A 578 -0.55 5.12 11.94
CA LEU A 578 -1.34 6.01 12.79
C LEU A 578 -2.07 7.07 11.96
N ALA A 579 -1.40 7.68 10.99
CA ALA A 579 -1.98 8.65 10.07
C ALA A 579 -3.10 8.02 9.24
N THR A 580 -2.86 6.82 8.70
CA THR A 580 -3.85 6.06 7.93
C THR A 580 -5.09 5.74 8.76
N LEU A 581 -4.93 5.21 9.99
CA LEU A 581 -6.05 4.95 10.90
C LEU A 581 -6.84 6.21 11.21
N THR A 582 -6.13 7.31 11.48
CA THR A 582 -6.74 8.58 11.83
C THR A 582 -7.59 9.11 10.68
N LEU A 583 -7.05 9.13 9.45
CA LEU A 583 -7.79 9.55 8.26
C LEU A 583 -9.02 8.67 8.02
N MET A 584 -8.86 7.34 8.05
CA MET A 584 -9.99 6.42 7.87
C MET A 584 -11.09 6.55 8.93
N ASP A 585 -10.74 6.81 10.19
CA ASP A 585 -11.72 6.91 11.29
C ASP A 585 -12.42 8.26 11.39
N LYS A 586 -11.89 9.28 10.72
CA LYS A 586 -12.31 10.65 10.95
C LYS A 586 -12.81 11.36 9.70
N HIS A 587 -12.62 10.80 8.52
CA HIS A 587 -13.13 11.40 7.29
C HIS A 587 -14.63 11.66 7.32
N ASP A 588 -15.43 10.70 7.79
CA ASP A 588 -16.88 10.88 7.98
C ASP A 588 -17.26 12.07 8.87
N ASP A 589 -16.39 12.44 9.83
CA ASP A 589 -16.61 13.52 10.79
C ASP A 589 -15.98 14.86 10.35
N TRP A 590 -15.10 14.84 9.35
CA TRP A 590 -14.28 15.99 8.97
C TRP A 590 -14.80 16.69 7.73
N ALA A 591 -14.49 17.98 7.64
CA ALA A 591 -14.56 18.66 6.36
C ALA A 591 -13.33 18.25 5.53
N PHE A 592 -13.50 18.18 4.21
CA PHE A 592 -12.43 17.96 3.23
C PHE A 592 -11.11 18.67 3.59
N LEU A 593 -11.18 19.97 3.92
CA LEU A 593 -10.00 20.77 4.24
C LEU A 593 -9.28 20.29 5.50
N THR A 594 -10.01 19.84 6.52
CA THR A 594 -9.44 19.32 7.76
C THR A 594 -8.68 18.02 7.51
N SER A 595 -9.25 17.10 6.72
CA SER A 595 -8.60 15.86 6.30
C SER A 595 -7.31 16.13 5.53
N LEU A 596 -7.34 17.09 4.60
CA LEU A 596 -6.17 17.49 3.83
C LEU A 596 -5.06 18.10 4.71
N ILE A 597 -5.41 19.00 5.65
CA ILE A 597 -4.46 19.59 6.60
C ILE A 597 -3.85 18.52 7.49
N ALA A 598 -4.65 17.59 8.01
CA ALA A 598 -4.15 16.46 8.80
C ALA A 598 -3.17 15.60 7.99
N GLY A 599 -3.48 15.34 6.71
CA GLY A 599 -2.59 14.64 5.79
C GLY A 599 -1.28 15.37 5.55
N LEU A 600 -1.30 16.69 5.36
CA LEU A 600 -0.10 17.53 5.19
C LEU A 600 0.78 17.55 6.44
N ILE A 601 0.19 17.67 7.63
CA ILE A 601 0.93 17.61 8.91
C ILE A 601 1.61 16.25 9.06
N ALA A 602 0.88 15.17 8.78
CA ALA A 602 1.44 13.82 8.83
C ALA A 602 2.56 13.62 7.81
N ALA A 603 2.42 14.15 6.59
CA ALA A 603 3.45 14.11 5.56
C ALA A 603 4.72 14.87 5.97
N ALA A 604 4.58 16.08 6.52
CA ALA A 604 5.71 16.85 7.04
C ALA A 604 6.45 16.09 8.16
N PHE A 605 5.71 15.44 9.06
CA PHE A 605 6.30 14.64 10.13
C PHE A 605 7.02 13.38 9.60
N LEU A 606 6.49 12.72 8.57
CA LEU A 606 7.15 11.57 7.92
C LEU A 606 8.47 11.97 7.24
N LEU A 607 8.51 13.14 6.58
CA LEU A 607 9.74 13.69 6.03
C LEU A 607 10.76 14.00 7.14
N PHE A 608 10.30 14.59 8.24
CA PHE A 608 11.14 14.85 9.41
C PHE A 608 11.71 13.56 10.01
N LEU A 609 10.89 12.53 10.20
CA LEU A 609 11.36 11.22 10.69
C LEU A 609 12.40 10.61 9.74
N SER A 610 12.19 10.72 8.43
CA SER A 610 13.14 10.21 7.43
C SER A 610 14.50 10.91 7.53
N TRP A 611 14.49 12.23 7.77
CA TRP A 611 15.68 13.01 8.04
C TRP A 611 16.41 12.56 9.32
N VAL A 612 15.67 12.37 10.41
CA VAL A 612 16.22 11.87 11.68
C VAL A 612 16.88 10.50 11.48
N ILE A 613 16.24 9.59 10.77
CA ILE A 613 16.78 8.25 10.49
C ILE A 613 18.09 8.34 9.71
N PHE A 614 18.14 9.19 8.68
CA PHE A 614 19.36 9.40 7.92
C PHE A 614 20.51 9.88 8.84
N HIS A 615 20.27 10.87 9.68
CA HIS A 615 21.31 11.34 10.61
C HIS A 615 21.72 10.25 11.61
N LEU A 616 20.77 9.54 12.21
CA LEU A 616 21.08 8.47 13.18
C LEU A 616 21.85 7.30 12.56
N THR A 617 21.61 6.99 11.29
CA THR A 617 22.31 5.91 10.58
C THR A 617 23.69 6.33 10.04
N THR A 618 23.93 7.63 9.84
CA THR A 618 25.20 8.15 9.30
C THR A 618 26.17 8.71 10.34
N LEU A 619 25.71 8.98 11.58
CA LEU A 619 26.51 9.51 12.68
C LEU A 619 27.79 8.70 12.99
N ASP A 620 27.86 7.43 12.59
CA ASP A 620 29.03 6.57 12.82
C ASP A 620 30.22 6.87 11.87
N THR A 621 30.08 7.75 10.86
CA THR A 621 31.01 7.80 9.72
C THR A 621 31.70 9.14 9.36
N ARG A 622 31.85 10.11 10.29
CA ARG A 622 32.84 11.25 10.24
C ARG A 622 32.35 12.71 10.02
N SER A 623 31.10 13.10 10.25
CA SER A 623 30.76 14.54 10.23
C SER A 623 30.01 15.00 11.49
N THR A 624 30.64 15.90 12.26
CA THR A 624 30.18 16.40 13.57
C THR A 624 29.25 17.61 13.49
N THR A 625 28.86 18.10 12.31
CA THR A 625 27.98 19.27 12.18
C THR A 625 26.55 18.85 11.87
N PHE A 626 25.68 18.99 12.87
CA PHE A 626 24.22 18.85 12.73
C PHE A 626 23.68 20.15 12.12
N GLU A 627 23.63 20.23 10.79
CA GLU A 627 23.00 21.36 10.10
C GLU A 627 21.50 21.07 9.97
N LEU A 628 20.67 22.00 10.44
CA LEU A 628 19.23 21.95 10.20
C LEU A 628 18.99 21.95 8.69
N PRO A 629 18.01 21.19 8.19
CA PRO A 629 17.82 21.07 6.76
C PRO A 629 17.26 22.40 6.22
N VAL A 630 18.13 23.20 5.61
CA VAL A 630 17.74 24.47 4.99
C VAL A 630 17.12 24.17 3.62
N TRP A 631 15.89 23.65 3.62
CA TRP A 631 15.13 23.35 2.38
C TRP A 631 14.79 24.60 1.54
N LEU A 632 14.96 25.80 2.08
CA LEU A 632 14.46 27.05 1.50
C LEU A 632 15.55 27.98 0.94
N GLY A 633 16.85 27.63 1.04
CA GLY A 633 17.96 28.55 0.79
C GLY A 633 18.81 28.32 -0.48
N GLY A 634 18.75 27.14 -1.09
CA GLY A 634 19.55 26.82 -2.28
C GLY A 634 19.08 25.55 -2.99
N LEU A 635 19.12 25.54 -4.33
CA LEU A 635 18.67 24.43 -5.17
C LEU A 635 19.59 23.20 -5.15
N THR A 636 20.73 23.27 -4.45
CA THR A 636 21.69 22.17 -4.37
C THR A 636 21.29 21.22 -3.25
N ILE A 637 20.83 20.03 -3.62
CA ILE A 637 20.47 18.96 -2.69
C ILE A 637 21.77 18.33 -2.17
N ASP A 638 22.04 18.50 -0.88
CA ASP A 638 23.14 17.84 -0.20
C ASP A 638 22.86 16.34 -0.02
N HIS A 639 23.82 15.60 0.52
CA HIS A 639 23.67 14.16 0.76
C HIS A 639 22.48 13.85 1.68
N ALA A 640 22.28 14.63 2.74
CA ALA A 640 21.22 14.40 3.70
C ALA A 640 19.84 14.69 3.11
N GLY A 641 19.71 15.80 2.37
CA GLY A 641 18.50 16.16 1.66
C GLY A 641 18.08 15.11 0.64
N ARG A 642 19.04 14.56 -0.12
CA ARG A 642 18.78 13.50 -1.11
C ARG A 642 18.16 12.27 -0.45
N ASP A 643 18.80 11.74 0.59
CA ASP A 643 18.37 10.48 1.21
C ASP A 643 17.10 10.65 2.04
N THR A 644 16.91 11.84 2.62
CA THR A 644 15.65 12.25 3.26
C THR A 644 14.50 12.26 2.25
N LEU A 645 14.68 12.88 1.08
CA LEU A 645 13.67 12.89 0.03
C LEU A 645 13.36 11.48 -0.44
N ILE A 646 14.37 10.70 -0.78
CA ILE A 646 14.19 9.33 -1.30
C ILE A 646 13.44 8.45 -0.30
N THR A 647 13.78 8.56 0.98
CA THR A 647 13.16 7.74 2.03
C THR A 647 11.75 8.22 2.39
N GLY A 648 11.52 9.53 2.41
CA GLY A 648 10.30 10.12 2.97
C GLY A 648 9.23 10.52 1.95
N ILE A 649 9.56 10.76 0.68
CA ILE A 649 8.61 11.33 -0.29
C ILE A 649 7.44 10.39 -0.60
N LEU A 650 7.70 9.08 -0.70
CA LEU A 650 6.65 8.11 -0.98
C LEU A 650 5.60 8.05 0.15
N PRO A 651 5.96 7.78 1.43
CA PRO A 651 4.96 7.76 2.50
C PRO A 651 4.31 9.13 2.70
N ALA A 652 5.03 10.24 2.54
CA ALA A 652 4.49 11.58 2.66
C ALA A 652 3.42 11.88 1.58
N SER A 653 3.75 11.65 0.31
CA SER A 653 2.81 11.85 -0.80
C SER A 653 1.60 10.92 -0.69
N PHE A 654 1.80 9.67 -0.23
CA PHE A 654 0.72 8.71 0.00
C PHE A 654 -0.31 9.25 0.99
N VAL A 655 0.12 9.76 2.15
CA VAL A 655 -0.83 10.24 3.17
C VAL A 655 -1.64 11.45 2.68
N VAL A 656 -1.01 12.37 1.94
CA VAL A 656 -1.70 13.52 1.34
C VAL A 656 -2.71 13.08 0.28
N LEU A 657 -2.28 12.23 -0.66
CA LEU A 657 -3.15 11.74 -1.74
C LEU A 657 -4.27 10.86 -1.21
N PHE A 658 -4.00 10.06 -0.18
CA PHE A 658 -5.00 9.23 0.49
C PHE A 658 -6.06 10.12 1.14
N ALA A 659 -5.67 11.13 1.91
CA ALA A 659 -6.60 12.10 2.51
C ALA A 659 -7.46 12.80 1.44
N TRP A 660 -6.84 13.24 0.34
CA TRP A 660 -7.52 13.92 -0.76
C TRP A 660 -8.53 13.00 -1.50
N LEU A 661 -8.11 11.80 -1.89
CA LEU A 661 -8.95 10.85 -2.64
C LEU A 661 -10.10 10.30 -1.80
N LEU A 662 -9.87 10.08 -0.51
CA LEU A 662 -10.90 9.62 0.42
C LEU A 662 -12.08 10.59 0.41
N GLU A 663 -11.83 11.89 0.52
CA GLU A 663 -12.87 12.92 0.53
C GLU A 663 -13.45 13.20 -0.87
N ALA A 664 -12.60 13.27 -1.91
CA ALA A 664 -13.05 13.53 -3.28
C ALA A 664 -14.05 12.46 -3.77
N THR A 665 -13.86 11.21 -3.35
CA THR A 665 -14.77 10.11 -3.69
C THR A 665 -16.07 10.13 -2.89
N GLU A 666 -16.15 10.89 -1.78
CA GLU A 666 -17.39 11.15 -1.05
C GLU A 666 -18.19 12.32 -1.63
N GLU A 667 -17.54 13.43 -1.98
CA GLU A 667 -18.22 14.59 -2.56
C GLU A 667 -18.89 14.25 -3.91
N ALA A 668 -18.26 13.40 -4.72
CA ALA A 668 -18.86 12.86 -5.94
C ALA A 668 -20.18 12.11 -5.67
N LYS A 669 -20.38 11.58 -4.46
CA LYS A 669 -21.63 10.91 -4.06
C LYS A 669 -22.72 11.90 -3.70
N THR A 670 -22.37 13.04 -3.09
CA THR A 670 -23.36 13.99 -2.61
C THR A 670 -23.88 14.90 -3.73
N THR A 671 -23.03 15.23 -4.72
CA THR A 671 -23.35 16.10 -5.87
C THR A 671 -24.44 15.56 -6.80
N THR A 672 -24.71 14.25 -6.84
CA THR A 672 -25.90 13.70 -7.54
C THR A 672 -27.23 14.07 -6.87
N THR A 673 -27.20 14.65 -5.66
CA THR A 673 -28.39 15.15 -4.95
C THR A 673 -28.29 16.62 -4.55
N LEU A 674 -27.15 17.28 -4.78
CA LEU A 674 -26.83 18.60 -4.22
C LEU A 674 -27.03 19.86 -5.08
N PRO A 675 -27.44 19.85 -6.38
CA PRO A 675 -27.65 21.11 -7.06
C PRO A 675 -28.88 21.87 -6.52
N SER A 676 -29.61 21.37 -5.51
CA SER A 676 -30.66 22.13 -4.85
C SER A 676 -30.21 22.83 -3.56
N ARG A 677 -29.34 22.22 -2.73
CA ARG A 677 -28.97 22.78 -1.42
C ARG A 677 -27.82 23.79 -1.47
N LEU A 678 -26.82 23.56 -2.31
CA LEU A 678 -25.76 24.56 -2.51
C LEU A 678 -26.28 25.75 -3.31
N TRP A 679 -27.12 25.51 -4.33
CA TRP A 679 -27.82 26.57 -5.06
C TRP A 679 -28.81 27.30 -4.15
N ALA A 680 -29.59 26.65 -3.29
CA ALA A 680 -30.44 27.37 -2.34
C ALA A 680 -29.64 28.23 -1.33
N ARG A 681 -28.44 27.78 -0.91
CA ARG A 681 -27.55 28.57 -0.06
C ARG A 681 -26.84 29.70 -0.80
N LEU A 682 -26.49 29.51 -2.07
CA LEU A 682 -25.79 30.52 -2.89
C LEU A 682 -26.75 31.48 -3.60
N SER A 683 -27.99 31.08 -3.87
CA SER A 683 -29.01 31.90 -4.53
C SER A 683 -29.71 32.87 -3.58
N GLY A 684 -29.35 32.89 -2.30
CA GLY A 684 -29.97 33.75 -1.29
C GLY A 684 -31.49 33.56 -1.17
N ALA A 685 -32.02 32.42 -1.64
CA ALA A 685 -33.44 32.13 -1.53
C ALA A 685 -33.74 31.84 -0.06
N ALA A 686 -34.25 32.86 0.63
CA ALA A 686 -34.78 32.71 1.97
C ALA A 686 -35.76 31.52 1.98
N PRO A 687 -35.68 30.62 2.97
CA PRO A 687 -36.63 29.53 3.08
C PRO A 687 -38.01 30.16 3.13
N GLY A 688 -38.84 29.89 2.11
CA GLY A 688 -40.20 30.38 2.03
C GLY A 688 -40.90 30.05 3.34
N GLY A 689 -41.38 31.09 4.02
CA GLY A 689 -42.13 30.92 5.24
C GLY A 689 -43.35 30.06 4.95
N ASP A 690 -43.41 28.90 5.60
CA ASP A 690 -44.64 28.13 5.73
C ASP A 690 -45.61 28.96 6.57
N SER A 691 -46.39 29.80 5.90
CA SER A 691 -47.62 30.38 6.43
C SER A 691 -48.72 29.32 6.36
N ASN A 692 -48.93 28.58 7.44
CA ASN A 692 -50.21 27.95 7.73
C ASN A 692 -50.66 28.41 9.12
N ALA A 693 -51.46 29.48 9.08
CA ALA A 693 -52.60 29.70 9.97
C ALA A 693 -53.84 29.07 9.30
#